data_AF-A0A926VDH8-F1
#
_entry.id   AF-A0A926VDH8-F1
#
_cell.length_a   1.000
_cell.length_b   1.000
_cell.length_c   1.000
_cell.angle_alpha   90.00
_cell.angle_beta   90.00
_cell.angle_gamma   90.00
#
_symmetry.space_group_name_H-M   'P 1'
#
loop_
_entity.id
_entity.type
_entity.pdbx_description
1 polymer ?
#
loop_
_entity_poly.entity_id
_entity_poly.type
_entity_poly.pdbx_seq_one_letter_code
_entity_poly.pdbx_strand_id
1 'polypeptide(L)'
;MPVYLKAQKVAGQLQQAVEAQISKLGKSLSQGAAIIVDGADEAGSRLAADLLYEARILVNAWAKTTVVITSRPIPILVESEEAVKVPLISDQDAYALVERFSGQQITPYVTFKWPQSVHNAIHRPLFAILLGIYLRDRNMMAPNSEGELLSNLVERSLRQARASNPDVEQVLQRLAALSTDRTTGLVSRTEVASTSKLQMLLDSGLVIEDAGNISFPLPILSQWFAAHSLAAGIPDPNDLTNDLERLERWRYPLAIFVGYFDHDTVSKLLVPLAEKHPAFTAEIVNEELARTGWNYTQKISLPLLDECGQRIRTAMQAWVKGSDTLSPVIAPVRKDGTLQPIGIQIQTEEGRLKTAWYRGNETLANIVKLPLSELPSFPNWPQVRQGKPSHKSPWAWQWTLHELVTSLSKLLQNRMLPVTDGTLLREAVWQTALKVTRREIFYQNPIPFNEIEKCISSLPWNIFHSRMNEQMRRHYLNQLTTEVNRLREIGEAELRPPWPGPDCRFKGGWIWESYSQQQILARAKAVYAGAIEGYQQLVSTWFPKFAPHLATAVTLPARLVGVIVLPKPDDELKGILGLEWYFEALPYEQQSYVDFRIGEDGHFMGDSSLHSRLDKRLLSLRPEAARWIRTSIHSAILDVFKPTSATELAYKWLWDDLKRVSWVDGLLGNAPL
;
A
#
# COMPACT_ATOMS: atom_id res chain seq x y z
N MET A 1 20.57 -35.08 -5.56
CA MET A 1 20.77 -34.68 -6.98
C MET A 1 20.56 -33.18 -7.12
N PRO A 2 21.48 -32.42 -7.74
CA PRO A 2 21.29 -30.99 -7.96
C PRO A 2 20.30 -30.72 -9.10
N VAL A 3 19.35 -29.80 -8.89
CA VAL A 3 18.35 -29.39 -9.88
C VAL A 3 18.23 -27.87 -9.84
N TYR A 4 18.23 -27.23 -11.00
CA TYR A 4 18.02 -25.79 -11.13
C TYR A 4 16.84 -25.52 -12.06
N LEU A 5 15.86 -24.78 -11.54
CA LEU A 5 14.64 -24.40 -12.24
C LEU A 5 14.47 -22.89 -12.18
N LYS A 6 14.06 -22.28 -13.29
CA LYS A 6 13.52 -20.91 -13.28
C LYS A 6 12.04 -20.99 -12.96
N ALA A 7 11.54 -20.22 -12.00
CA ALA A 7 10.15 -20.29 -11.56
C ALA A 7 9.14 -20.13 -12.72
N GLN A 8 9.38 -19.19 -13.63
CA GLN A 8 8.54 -18.94 -14.81
C GLN A 8 8.44 -20.14 -15.78
N LYS A 9 9.38 -21.08 -15.71
CA LYS A 9 9.45 -22.26 -16.58
C LYS A 9 8.92 -23.53 -15.92
N VAL A 10 8.51 -23.45 -14.65
CA VAL A 10 7.87 -24.58 -13.97
C VAL A 10 6.44 -24.68 -14.52
N ALA A 11 6.25 -25.59 -15.47
CA ALA A 11 4.95 -25.93 -16.02
C ALA A 11 4.34 -27.09 -15.21
N GLY A 12 3.13 -26.89 -14.67
CA GLY A 12 2.46 -27.89 -13.83
C GLY A 12 3.02 -27.95 -12.41
N GLN A 13 3.15 -29.16 -11.86
CA GLN A 13 3.63 -29.36 -10.49
C GLN A 13 5.17 -29.39 -10.44
N LEU A 14 5.76 -28.78 -9.40
CA LEU A 14 7.18 -28.75 -9.10
C LEU A 14 7.80 -30.15 -9.12
N GLN A 15 7.10 -31.14 -8.56
CA GLN A 15 7.56 -32.53 -8.59
C GLN A 15 7.80 -33.01 -10.03
N GLN A 16 6.88 -32.76 -10.94
CA GLN A 16 7.00 -33.18 -12.34
C GLN A 16 8.15 -32.47 -13.04
N ALA A 17 8.33 -31.17 -12.76
CA ALA A 17 9.45 -30.39 -13.32
C ALA A 17 10.82 -30.90 -12.82
N VAL A 18 10.90 -31.27 -11.54
CA VAL A 18 12.09 -31.87 -10.93
C VAL A 18 12.36 -33.24 -11.53
N GLU A 19 11.35 -34.12 -11.59
CA GLU A 19 11.44 -35.47 -12.17
C GLU A 19 11.89 -35.44 -13.64
N ALA A 20 11.40 -34.48 -14.42
CA ALA A 20 11.81 -34.31 -15.81
C ALA A 20 13.32 -34.07 -15.95
N GLN A 21 13.92 -33.25 -15.07
CA GLN A 21 15.36 -32.99 -15.09
C GLN A 21 16.21 -34.14 -14.56
N ILE A 22 15.71 -34.90 -13.58
CA ILE A 22 16.48 -35.97 -12.92
C ILE A 22 16.17 -37.37 -13.44
N SER A 23 15.25 -37.50 -14.40
CA SER A 23 14.85 -38.78 -15.03
C SER A 23 16.02 -39.63 -15.53
N LYS A 24 17.18 -39.01 -15.82
CA LYS A 24 18.42 -39.67 -16.26
C LYS A 24 19.48 -39.85 -15.17
N LEU A 25 19.24 -39.35 -13.95
CA LEU A 25 20.24 -39.25 -12.87
C LEU A 25 20.02 -40.23 -11.71
N GLY A 26 18.87 -40.92 -11.61
CA GLY A 26 18.64 -42.01 -10.64
C GLY A 26 17.23 -42.02 -10.04
N LYS A 27 17.02 -42.77 -8.95
CA LYS A 27 15.75 -42.86 -8.22
C LYS A 27 15.65 -41.76 -7.14
N SER A 28 14.89 -40.72 -7.45
CA SER A 28 14.68 -39.53 -6.61
C SER A 28 14.22 -39.82 -5.18
N LEU A 29 13.26 -40.74 -5.02
CA LEU A 29 12.66 -41.13 -3.73
C LEU A 29 13.67 -41.65 -2.69
N SER A 30 14.80 -42.22 -3.14
CA SER A 30 15.80 -42.84 -2.24
C SER A 30 17.06 -42.01 -2.03
N GLN A 31 17.41 -41.14 -2.98
CA GLN A 31 18.68 -40.40 -2.99
C GLN A 31 18.52 -38.92 -2.61
N GLY A 32 17.31 -38.38 -2.67
CA GLY A 32 17.02 -36.98 -2.38
C GLY A 32 17.50 -36.00 -3.45
N ALA A 33 16.99 -34.77 -3.40
CA ALA A 33 17.32 -33.70 -4.35
C ALA A 33 17.72 -32.40 -3.65
N ALA A 34 18.66 -31.66 -4.22
CA ALA A 34 18.99 -30.29 -3.86
C ALA A 34 18.46 -29.42 -5.00
N ILE A 35 17.32 -28.77 -4.78
CA ILE A 35 16.55 -28.09 -5.81
C ILE A 35 16.67 -26.58 -5.56
N ILE A 36 17.04 -25.83 -6.59
CA ILE A 36 17.03 -24.37 -6.58
C ILE A 36 15.96 -23.91 -7.57
N VAL A 37 14.97 -23.18 -7.06
CA VAL A 37 13.95 -22.51 -7.86
C VAL A 37 14.22 -21.01 -7.85
N ASP A 38 14.60 -20.46 -8.99
CA ASP A 38 15.09 -19.09 -9.11
C ASP A 38 13.99 -18.13 -9.59
N GLY A 39 13.84 -16.99 -8.91
CA GLY A 39 12.99 -15.87 -9.34
C GLY A 39 11.49 -16.10 -9.18
N ALA A 40 11.01 -16.59 -8.02
CA ALA A 40 9.60 -16.91 -7.82
C ALA A 40 8.64 -15.72 -7.99
N ASP A 41 9.05 -14.51 -7.62
CA ASP A 41 8.26 -13.29 -7.85
C ASP A 41 8.00 -12.99 -9.33
N GLU A 42 8.92 -13.42 -10.21
CA GLU A 42 8.84 -13.14 -11.64
C GLU A 42 7.75 -13.95 -12.33
N ALA A 43 7.33 -15.07 -11.74
CA ALA A 43 6.22 -15.88 -12.23
C ALA A 43 4.85 -15.43 -11.68
N GLY A 44 4.87 -14.47 -10.76
CA GLY A 44 3.69 -13.91 -10.12
C GLY A 44 3.33 -14.58 -8.79
N SER A 45 2.62 -13.80 -7.99
CA SER A 45 2.17 -14.11 -6.63
C SER A 45 1.51 -15.48 -6.46
N ARG A 46 0.71 -15.93 -7.43
CA ARG A 46 0.03 -17.24 -7.39
C ARG A 46 1.01 -18.39 -7.58
N LEU A 47 1.84 -18.35 -8.62
CA LEU A 47 2.78 -19.45 -8.87
C LEU A 47 3.82 -19.53 -7.75
N ALA A 48 4.26 -18.39 -7.19
CA ALA A 48 5.13 -18.40 -6.01
C ALA A 48 4.50 -19.11 -4.80
N ALA A 49 3.20 -18.93 -4.59
CA ALA A 49 2.43 -19.63 -3.56
C ALA A 49 2.43 -21.15 -3.80
N ASP A 50 2.11 -21.54 -5.02
CA ASP A 50 2.01 -22.93 -5.44
C ASP A 50 3.38 -23.62 -5.34
N LEU A 51 4.46 -22.96 -5.78
CA LEU A 51 5.84 -23.44 -5.67
C LEU A 51 6.26 -23.66 -4.22
N LEU A 52 5.94 -22.75 -3.29
CA LEU A 52 6.24 -22.92 -1.88
C LEU A 52 5.47 -24.10 -1.28
N TYR A 53 4.17 -24.20 -1.59
CA TYR A 53 3.33 -25.31 -1.13
C TYR A 53 3.83 -26.66 -1.64
N GLU A 54 4.15 -26.75 -2.93
CA GLU A 54 4.66 -27.97 -3.55
C GLU A 54 6.07 -28.31 -3.06
N ALA A 55 6.91 -27.32 -2.76
CA ALA A 55 8.20 -27.54 -2.14
C ALA A 55 8.07 -28.20 -0.76
N ARG A 56 7.11 -27.75 0.07
CA ARG A 56 6.81 -28.37 1.37
C ARG A 56 6.34 -29.82 1.21
N ILE A 57 5.48 -30.09 0.23
CA ILE A 57 5.07 -31.47 -0.08
C ILE A 57 6.28 -32.32 -0.48
N LEU A 58 7.12 -31.81 -1.39
CA LEU A 58 8.24 -32.55 -1.95
C LEU A 58 9.30 -32.88 -0.91
N VAL A 59 9.64 -31.93 -0.02
CA VAL A 59 10.60 -32.13 1.07
C VAL A 59 10.09 -33.19 2.07
N ASN A 60 8.78 -33.23 2.33
CA ASN A 60 8.17 -34.25 3.18
C ASN A 60 8.06 -35.62 2.49
N ALA A 61 7.84 -35.64 1.18
CA ALA A 61 7.67 -36.88 0.42
C ALA A 61 9.00 -37.55 0.07
N TRP A 62 10.06 -36.79 -0.20
CA TRP A 62 11.34 -37.31 -0.67
C TRP A 62 12.42 -37.16 0.40
N ALA A 63 12.89 -38.28 0.93
CA ALA A 63 13.96 -38.30 1.92
C ALA A 63 15.22 -37.56 1.43
N LYS A 64 15.86 -36.78 2.33
CA LYS A 64 17.09 -36.01 2.06
C LYS A 64 16.96 -34.97 0.94
N THR A 65 15.78 -34.36 0.81
CA THR A 65 15.51 -33.31 -0.16
C THR A 65 15.53 -31.92 0.48
N THR A 66 16.14 -30.97 -0.22
CA THR A 66 16.15 -29.55 0.15
C THR A 66 15.74 -28.74 -1.06
N VAL A 67 14.83 -27.79 -0.85
CA VAL A 67 14.40 -26.84 -1.87
C VAL A 67 14.76 -25.44 -1.40
N VAL A 68 15.47 -24.69 -2.23
CA VAL A 68 15.76 -23.27 -2.03
C VAL A 68 15.00 -22.49 -3.09
N ILE A 69 14.14 -21.58 -2.67
CA ILE A 69 13.39 -20.69 -3.56
C ILE A 69 13.96 -19.28 -3.39
N THR A 70 14.41 -18.66 -4.48
CA THR A 70 14.83 -17.26 -4.49
C THR A 70 13.71 -16.37 -4.99
N SER A 71 13.63 -15.15 -4.44
CA SER A 71 12.60 -14.19 -4.83
C SER A 71 12.98 -12.80 -4.32
N ARG A 72 12.50 -11.75 -4.99
CA ARG A 72 12.34 -10.44 -4.36
C ARG A 72 11.33 -10.53 -3.21
N PRO A 73 11.34 -9.57 -2.25
CA PRO A 73 10.41 -9.58 -1.13
C PRO A 73 8.96 -9.50 -1.62
N ILE A 74 8.29 -10.65 -1.63
CA ILE A 74 6.85 -10.75 -1.86
C ILE A 74 6.21 -11.29 -0.58
N PRO A 75 5.04 -10.77 -0.15
CA PRO A 75 4.47 -11.09 1.16
C PRO A 75 4.40 -12.59 1.47
N ILE A 76 3.96 -13.40 0.49
CA ILE A 76 3.78 -14.85 0.64
C ILE A 76 5.06 -15.62 0.99
N LEU A 77 6.23 -15.12 0.57
CA LEU A 77 7.50 -15.75 0.88
C LEU A 77 8.14 -15.12 2.11
N VAL A 78 7.98 -13.80 2.33
CA VAL A 78 8.59 -13.08 3.46
C VAL A 78 7.96 -13.44 4.80
N GLU A 79 6.66 -13.74 4.81
CA GLU A 79 5.91 -14.10 6.02
C GLU A 79 5.97 -15.61 6.34
N SER A 80 6.60 -16.41 5.47
CA SER A 80 6.80 -17.83 5.72
C SER A 80 7.82 -18.08 6.85
N GLU A 81 7.62 -19.14 7.63
CA GLU A 81 8.54 -19.50 8.72
C GLU A 81 9.94 -19.84 8.21
N GLU A 82 10.02 -20.39 6.99
CA GLU A 82 11.27 -20.77 6.32
C GLU A 82 12.00 -19.59 5.66
N ALA A 83 11.46 -18.37 5.76
CA ALA A 83 11.98 -17.20 5.08
C ALA A 83 13.34 -16.77 5.63
N VAL A 84 14.36 -16.78 4.76
CA VAL A 84 15.68 -16.20 5.07
C VAL A 84 15.86 -14.90 4.28
N LYS A 85 15.93 -13.77 4.99
CA LYS A 85 16.23 -12.48 4.38
C LYS A 85 17.72 -12.39 4.08
N VAL A 86 18.07 -12.22 2.80
CA VAL A 86 19.44 -11.93 2.40
C VAL A 86 19.77 -10.49 2.80
N PRO A 87 20.74 -10.25 3.71
CA PRO A 87 21.10 -8.90 4.13
C PRO A 87 21.81 -8.16 3.00
N LEU A 88 21.73 -6.84 3.06
CA LEU A 88 22.58 -5.96 2.26
C LEU A 88 24.05 -6.15 2.63
N ILE A 89 24.97 -5.96 1.67
CA ILE A 89 26.40 -6.07 1.96
C ILE A 89 26.89 -4.84 2.75
N SER A 90 27.93 -5.02 3.55
CA SER A 90 28.51 -3.93 4.34
C SER A 90 29.14 -2.85 3.44
N ASP A 91 29.35 -1.65 3.98
CA ASP A 91 30.12 -0.60 3.29
C ASP A 91 31.49 -1.11 2.84
N GLN A 92 32.16 -1.87 3.71
CA GLN A 92 33.48 -2.43 3.44
C GLN A 92 33.45 -3.39 2.24
N ASP A 93 32.47 -4.30 2.18
CA ASP A 93 32.32 -5.24 1.06
C ASP A 93 31.91 -4.53 -0.23
N ALA A 94 31.05 -3.52 -0.12
CA ALA A 94 30.63 -2.69 -1.24
C ALA A 94 31.84 -1.94 -1.84
N TYR A 95 32.65 -1.28 -1.01
CA TYR A 95 33.86 -0.60 -1.48
C TYR A 95 34.88 -1.57 -2.05
N ALA A 96 35.08 -2.74 -1.45
CA ALA A 96 35.98 -3.76 -1.98
C ALA A 96 35.56 -4.24 -3.38
N LEU A 97 34.26 -4.40 -3.62
CA LEU A 97 33.73 -4.69 -4.96
C LEU A 97 33.98 -3.53 -5.92
N VAL A 98 33.69 -2.29 -5.51
CA VAL A 98 33.91 -1.11 -6.35
C VAL A 98 35.40 -0.99 -6.73
N GLU A 99 36.32 -1.15 -5.78
CA GLU A 99 37.78 -1.14 -5.99
C GLU A 99 38.21 -2.20 -6.99
N ARG A 100 37.71 -3.43 -6.83
CA ARG A 100 38.03 -4.55 -7.71
C ARG A 100 37.66 -4.28 -9.16
N PHE A 101 36.49 -3.68 -9.41
CA PHE A 101 36.01 -3.44 -10.76
C PHE A 101 36.45 -2.09 -11.36
N SER A 102 36.72 -1.09 -10.51
CA SER A 102 37.31 0.19 -10.93
C SER A 102 38.80 0.06 -11.26
N GLY A 103 39.50 -0.88 -10.60
CA GLY A 103 40.95 -0.99 -10.64
C GLY A 103 41.67 0.12 -9.87
N GLN A 104 40.94 0.89 -9.05
CA GLN A 104 41.46 2.00 -8.26
C GLN A 104 41.01 1.92 -6.80
N GLN A 105 41.84 2.43 -5.90
CA GLN A 105 41.53 2.49 -4.47
C GLN A 105 40.40 3.50 -4.20
N ILE A 106 39.40 3.07 -3.41
CA ILE A 106 38.27 3.90 -3.01
C ILE A 106 38.59 4.50 -1.64
N THR A 107 38.94 5.78 -1.66
CA THR A 107 39.24 6.53 -0.44
C THR A 107 38.00 7.27 0.08
N PRO A 108 37.95 7.63 1.39
CA PRO A 108 36.86 8.44 1.95
C PRO A 108 36.60 9.75 1.19
N TYR A 109 37.64 10.33 0.57
CA TYR A 109 37.51 11.54 -0.23
C TYR A 109 36.71 11.32 -1.53
N VAL A 110 36.87 10.15 -2.16
CA VAL A 110 36.13 9.78 -3.37
C VAL A 110 34.67 9.50 -3.03
N THR A 111 34.42 8.75 -1.97
CA THR A 111 33.07 8.36 -1.55
C THR A 111 32.26 9.55 -1.04
N PHE A 112 32.90 10.56 -0.45
CA PHE A 112 32.24 11.80 -0.02
C PHE A 112 31.54 12.54 -1.18
N LYS A 113 32.02 12.38 -2.41
CA LYS A 113 31.43 13.01 -3.60
C LYS A 113 30.25 12.24 -4.17
N TRP A 114 30.00 11.01 -3.72
CA TRP A 114 28.92 10.19 -4.23
C TRP A 114 27.57 10.66 -3.66
N PRO A 115 26.53 10.76 -4.50
CA PRO A 115 25.18 10.98 -4.03
C PRO A 115 24.72 9.87 -3.07
N GLN A 116 23.85 10.20 -2.12
CA GLN A 116 23.32 9.21 -1.17
C GLN A 116 22.57 8.06 -1.86
N SER A 117 21.92 8.33 -3.00
CA SER A 117 21.27 7.29 -3.81
C SER A 117 22.26 6.23 -4.28
N VAL A 118 23.49 6.64 -4.61
CA VAL A 118 24.58 5.75 -5.02
C VAL A 118 25.13 5.00 -3.81
N HIS A 119 25.36 5.68 -2.68
CA HIS A 119 25.71 5.03 -1.40
C HIS A 119 24.72 3.94 -1.00
N ASN A 120 23.43 4.26 -1.02
CA ASN A 120 22.38 3.29 -0.71
C ASN A 120 22.36 2.13 -1.72
N ALA A 121 22.66 2.41 -2.99
CA ALA A 121 22.62 1.41 -4.04
C ALA A 121 23.76 0.39 -3.96
N ILE A 122 25.00 0.81 -3.66
CA ILE A 122 26.18 -0.08 -3.67
C ILE A 122 26.13 -1.20 -2.63
N HIS A 123 25.27 -1.08 -1.61
CA HIS A 123 24.95 -2.18 -0.71
C HIS A 123 24.24 -3.37 -1.39
N ARG A 124 23.87 -3.23 -2.66
CA ARG A 124 23.45 -4.32 -3.55
C ARG A 124 24.65 -4.67 -4.45
N PRO A 125 25.14 -5.92 -4.45
CA PRO A 125 26.36 -6.31 -5.18
C PRO A 125 26.40 -5.88 -6.65
N LEU A 126 25.27 -6.00 -7.36
CA LEU A 126 25.16 -5.54 -8.75
C LEU A 126 25.57 -4.07 -8.90
N PHE A 127 25.05 -3.18 -8.06
CA PHE A 127 25.33 -1.74 -8.15
C PHE A 127 26.75 -1.38 -7.72
N ALA A 128 27.35 -2.11 -6.78
CA ALA A 128 28.78 -1.97 -6.48
C ALA A 128 29.64 -2.30 -7.71
N ILE A 129 29.31 -3.38 -8.42
CA ILE A 129 29.97 -3.76 -9.67
C ILE A 129 29.78 -2.68 -10.75
N LEU A 130 28.54 -2.20 -10.93
CA LEU A 130 28.24 -1.16 -11.92
C LEU A 130 28.96 0.16 -11.61
N LEU A 131 29.03 0.56 -10.33
CA LEU A 131 29.78 1.74 -9.93
C LEU A 131 31.27 1.57 -10.20
N GLY A 132 31.86 0.42 -9.87
CA GLY A 132 33.27 0.14 -10.19
C GLY A 132 33.55 0.27 -11.69
N ILE A 133 32.69 -0.33 -12.52
CA ILE A 133 32.77 -0.22 -13.98
C ILE A 133 32.62 1.23 -14.45
N TYR A 134 31.64 1.97 -13.90
CA TYR A 134 31.38 3.37 -14.22
C TYR A 134 32.59 4.25 -13.94
N LEU A 135 33.16 4.12 -12.74
CA LEU A 135 34.32 4.90 -12.31
C LEU A 135 35.54 4.63 -13.18
N ARG A 136 35.74 3.37 -13.60
CA ARG A 136 36.80 3.01 -14.56
C ARG A 136 36.61 3.72 -15.91
N ASP A 137 35.38 3.70 -16.43
CA ASP A 137 35.09 4.24 -17.76
C ASP A 137 35.05 5.78 -17.78
N ARG A 138 34.76 6.42 -16.64
CA ARG A 138 34.59 7.87 -16.49
C ARG A 138 35.72 8.54 -15.69
N ASN A 139 36.89 7.91 -15.58
CA ASN A 139 38.07 8.44 -14.88
C ASN A 139 37.74 8.96 -13.47
N MET A 140 37.07 8.12 -12.66
CA MET A 140 36.68 8.39 -11.27
C MET A 140 35.70 9.56 -11.07
N MET A 141 35.06 10.05 -12.13
CA MET A 141 33.92 10.96 -11.98
C MET A 141 32.76 10.24 -11.31
N ALA A 142 32.18 10.84 -10.28
CA ALA A 142 31.05 10.28 -9.57
C ALA A 142 29.79 10.30 -10.44
N PRO A 143 28.96 9.24 -10.44
CA PRO A 143 27.64 9.29 -11.04
C PRO A 143 26.70 10.16 -10.20
N ASN A 144 25.67 10.68 -10.84
CA ASN A 144 24.62 11.48 -10.23
C ASN A 144 23.48 10.59 -9.67
N SER A 145 23.31 9.36 -10.16
CA SER A 145 22.22 8.47 -9.72
C SER A 145 22.45 6.98 -10.01
N GLU A 146 21.60 6.13 -9.41
CA GLU A 146 21.47 4.70 -9.74
C GLU A 146 21.11 4.45 -11.21
N GLY A 147 20.23 5.30 -11.78
CA GLY A 147 19.83 5.19 -13.18
C GLY A 147 21.01 5.42 -14.14
N GLU A 148 21.92 6.33 -13.81
CA GLU A 148 23.12 6.60 -14.60
C GLU A 148 24.08 5.40 -14.65
N LEU A 149 24.12 4.59 -13.58
CA LEU A 149 24.87 3.33 -13.57
C LEU A 149 24.30 2.32 -14.58
N LEU A 150 22.97 2.22 -14.66
CA LEU A 150 22.29 1.35 -15.63
C LEU A 150 22.45 1.88 -17.06
N SER A 151 22.28 3.19 -17.27
CA SER A 151 22.49 3.81 -18.59
C SER A 151 23.91 3.58 -19.09
N ASN A 152 24.92 3.70 -18.23
CA ASN A 152 26.31 3.42 -18.60
C ASN A 152 26.55 1.94 -18.94
N LEU A 153 25.91 1.00 -18.23
CA LEU A 153 25.94 -0.42 -18.60
C LEU A 153 25.38 -0.65 -20.00
N VAL A 154 24.21 -0.08 -20.29
CA VAL A 154 23.53 -0.21 -21.58
C VAL A 154 24.39 0.41 -22.69
N GLU A 155 24.84 1.65 -22.52
CA GLU A 155 25.71 2.33 -23.49
C GLU A 155 26.97 1.52 -23.79
N ARG A 156 27.62 1.00 -22.74
CA ARG A 156 28.83 0.18 -22.89
C ARG A 156 28.54 -1.09 -23.69
N SER A 157 27.46 -1.80 -23.36
CA SER A 157 27.09 -3.06 -24.00
C SER A 157 26.75 -2.85 -25.49
N LEU A 158 26.00 -1.78 -25.81
CA LEU A 158 25.69 -1.41 -27.19
C LEU A 158 26.93 -0.96 -27.97
N ARG A 159 27.84 -0.18 -27.36
CA ARG A 159 29.09 0.25 -28.00
C ARG A 159 29.99 -0.95 -28.35
N GLN A 160 30.09 -1.92 -27.44
CA GLN A 160 30.89 -3.14 -27.67
C GLN A 160 30.36 -3.98 -28.84
N ALA A 161 29.04 -4.09 -28.98
CA ALA A 161 28.40 -4.80 -30.10
C ALA A 161 28.31 -3.97 -31.39
N ARG A 162 28.89 -2.76 -31.44
CA ARG A 162 28.71 -1.79 -32.55
C ARG A 162 27.23 -1.54 -32.89
N ALA A 163 26.38 -1.60 -31.87
CA ALA A 163 24.93 -1.54 -31.95
C ALA A 163 24.36 -0.24 -31.38
N SER A 164 25.16 0.83 -31.28
CA SER A 164 24.75 2.16 -30.81
C SER A 164 23.91 2.91 -31.86
N ASN A 165 22.76 2.34 -32.25
CA ASN A 165 21.79 2.93 -33.16
C ASN A 165 20.46 3.11 -32.42
N PRO A 166 19.79 4.28 -32.50
CA PRO A 166 18.46 4.51 -31.93
C PRO A 166 17.44 3.40 -32.24
N ASP A 167 17.53 2.78 -33.42
CA ASP A 167 16.72 1.65 -33.83
C ASP A 167 16.84 0.43 -32.90
N VAL A 168 18.03 0.19 -32.33
CA VAL A 168 18.32 -0.96 -31.45
C VAL A 168 17.71 -0.72 -30.07
N GLU A 169 17.78 0.51 -29.59
CA GLU A 169 17.15 0.91 -28.33
C GLU A 169 15.62 0.79 -28.41
N GLN A 170 15.01 1.20 -29.52
CA GLN A 170 13.57 1.00 -29.76
C GLN A 170 13.17 -0.48 -29.76
N VAL A 171 14.01 -1.36 -30.31
CA VAL A 171 13.74 -2.81 -30.28
C VAL A 171 13.84 -3.36 -28.85
N LEU A 172 14.80 -2.89 -28.04
CA LEU A 172 14.93 -3.26 -26.63
C LEU A 172 13.73 -2.78 -25.79
N GLN A 173 13.29 -1.54 -26.02
CA GLN A 173 12.06 -0.99 -25.40
C GLN A 173 10.83 -1.81 -25.79
N ARG A 174 10.68 -2.18 -27.07
CA ARG A 174 9.59 -3.04 -27.55
C ARG A 174 9.63 -4.43 -26.92
N LEU A 175 10.81 -5.07 -26.89
CA LEU A 175 10.99 -6.36 -26.23
C LEU A 175 10.60 -6.29 -24.76
N ALA A 176 11.02 -5.24 -24.06
CA ALA A 176 10.71 -5.03 -22.65
C ALA A 176 9.22 -4.80 -22.39
N ALA A 177 8.55 -4.01 -23.24
CA ALA A 177 7.11 -3.82 -23.17
C ALA A 177 6.35 -5.15 -23.38
N LEU A 178 6.71 -5.92 -24.42
CA LEU A 178 6.12 -7.23 -24.69
C LEU A 178 6.39 -8.25 -23.57
N SER A 179 7.61 -8.24 -23.01
CA SER A 179 7.99 -9.11 -21.90
C SER A 179 7.18 -8.76 -20.65
N THR A 180 6.99 -7.47 -20.38
CA THR A 180 6.22 -6.97 -19.24
C THR A 180 4.74 -7.30 -19.38
N ASP A 181 4.17 -7.20 -20.59
CA ASP A 181 2.76 -7.52 -20.84
C ASP A 181 2.46 -9.04 -20.78
N ARG A 182 3.46 -9.92 -20.85
CA ARG A 182 3.25 -11.38 -20.84
C ARG A 182 3.46 -11.99 -19.45
N THR A 183 2.60 -12.93 -19.07
CA THR A 183 2.72 -13.65 -17.80
C THR A 183 4.01 -14.46 -17.68
N THR A 184 4.52 -14.99 -18.81
CA THR A 184 5.75 -15.80 -18.83
C THR A 184 7.02 -14.99 -19.08
N GLY A 185 6.90 -13.71 -19.45
CA GLY A 185 8.05 -12.89 -19.86
C GLY A 185 8.74 -13.31 -21.16
N LEU A 186 8.31 -14.40 -21.82
CA LEU A 186 8.94 -14.94 -23.02
C LEU A 186 8.34 -14.33 -24.28
N VAL A 187 9.20 -13.79 -25.16
CA VAL A 187 8.78 -13.17 -26.43
C VAL A 187 9.34 -13.94 -27.62
N SER A 188 8.49 -14.31 -28.57
CA SER A 188 8.94 -14.99 -29.80
C SER A 188 9.85 -14.08 -30.62
N ARG A 189 10.91 -14.64 -31.20
CA ARG A 189 11.85 -13.93 -32.08
C ARG A 189 11.16 -13.11 -33.17
N THR A 190 10.11 -13.67 -33.79
CA THR A 190 9.40 -13.07 -34.92
C THR A 190 8.64 -11.81 -34.54
N GLU A 191 8.36 -11.61 -33.25
CA GLU A 191 7.57 -10.48 -32.75
C GLU A 191 8.44 -9.29 -32.34
N VAL A 192 9.74 -9.52 -32.13
CA VAL A 192 10.69 -8.53 -31.61
C VAL A 192 11.28 -7.69 -32.73
N ALA A 193 11.99 -8.32 -33.67
CA ALA A 193 12.67 -7.63 -34.78
C ALA A 193 13.09 -8.59 -35.91
N SER A 194 13.59 -8.02 -37.00
CA SER A 194 14.23 -8.78 -38.08
C SER A 194 15.49 -9.52 -37.59
N THR A 195 15.87 -10.60 -38.27
CA THR A 195 17.01 -11.46 -37.90
C THR A 195 18.32 -10.69 -37.73
N SER A 196 18.60 -9.70 -38.59
CA SER A 196 19.83 -8.89 -38.50
C SER A 196 19.87 -8.01 -37.25
N LYS A 197 18.76 -7.35 -36.90
CA LYS A 197 18.65 -6.53 -35.69
C LYS A 197 18.70 -7.39 -34.43
N LEU A 198 18.12 -8.59 -34.48
CA LEU A 198 18.13 -9.50 -33.34
C LEU A 198 19.53 -10.07 -33.06
N GLN A 199 20.32 -10.36 -34.09
CA GLN A 199 21.71 -10.81 -33.91
C GLN A 199 22.56 -9.74 -33.19
N MET A 200 22.41 -8.47 -33.58
CA MET A 200 23.10 -7.35 -32.92
C MET A 200 22.74 -7.26 -31.42
N LEU A 201 21.50 -7.58 -31.06
CA LEU A 201 21.07 -7.60 -29.66
C LEU A 201 21.70 -8.77 -28.90
N LEU A 202 21.73 -9.96 -29.48
CA LEU A 202 22.37 -11.13 -28.87
C LEU A 202 23.88 -10.88 -28.66
N ASP A 203 24.55 -10.25 -29.64
CA ASP A 203 25.96 -9.90 -29.56
C ASP A 203 26.25 -8.84 -28.46
N SER A 204 25.26 -8.03 -28.09
CA SER A 204 25.37 -7.05 -26.99
C SER A 204 25.32 -7.68 -25.59
N GLY A 205 24.85 -8.93 -25.45
CA GLY A 205 24.63 -9.57 -24.17
C GLY A 205 23.49 -8.98 -23.33
N LEU A 206 22.77 -7.96 -23.84
CA LEU A 206 21.60 -7.39 -23.18
C LEU A 206 20.36 -8.28 -23.29
N VAL A 207 20.35 -9.21 -24.24
CA VAL A 207 19.28 -10.21 -24.43
C VAL A 207 19.91 -11.58 -24.61
N ILE A 208 19.14 -12.60 -24.24
CA ILE A 208 19.47 -14.00 -24.44
C ILE A 208 18.37 -14.68 -25.24
N GLU A 209 18.74 -15.73 -25.96
CA GLU A 209 17.81 -16.62 -26.63
C GLU A 209 17.72 -17.96 -25.90
N ASP A 210 16.49 -18.44 -25.69
CA ASP A 210 16.24 -19.79 -25.24
C ASP A 210 15.00 -20.40 -25.92
N ALA A 211 15.18 -21.58 -26.52
CA ALA A 211 14.14 -22.32 -27.24
C ALA A 211 13.30 -21.46 -28.22
N GLY A 212 13.93 -20.55 -28.96
CA GLY A 212 13.26 -19.67 -29.92
C GLY A 212 12.53 -18.47 -29.31
N ASN A 213 12.71 -18.21 -28.02
CA ASN A 213 12.23 -17.02 -27.32
C ASN A 213 13.40 -16.11 -26.94
N ILE A 214 13.13 -14.82 -26.87
CA ILE A 214 14.06 -13.77 -26.50
C ILE A 214 13.63 -13.18 -25.16
N SER A 215 14.60 -13.00 -24.25
CA SER A 215 14.37 -12.40 -22.95
C SER A 215 15.60 -11.60 -22.48
N PHE A 216 15.41 -10.76 -21.47
CA PHE A 216 16.53 -10.14 -20.77
C PHE A 216 17.20 -11.15 -19.81
N PRO A 217 18.53 -11.11 -19.65
CA PRO A 217 19.23 -11.95 -18.68
C PRO A 217 19.00 -11.47 -17.24
N LEU A 218 18.70 -10.17 -17.05
CA LEU A 218 18.43 -9.56 -15.75
C LEU A 218 17.06 -8.87 -15.77
N PRO A 219 16.17 -9.12 -14.80
CA PRO A 219 14.86 -8.49 -14.72
C PRO A 219 14.93 -6.95 -14.69
N ILE A 220 15.94 -6.39 -14.01
CA ILE A 220 16.12 -4.94 -13.90
C ILE A 220 16.33 -4.27 -15.28
N LEU A 221 16.95 -4.97 -16.24
CA LEU A 221 17.09 -4.46 -17.61
C LEU A 221 15.74 -4.42 -18.31
N SER A 222 14.93 -5.49 -18.21
CA SER A 222 13.57 -5.50 -18.74
C SER A 222 12.73 -4.37 -18.15
N GLN A 223 12.80 -4.17 -16.83
CA GLN A 223 12.03 -3.12 -16.16
C GLN A 223 12.51 -1.71 -16.54
N TRP A 224 13.83 -1.53 -16.69
CA TRP A 224 14.43 -0.26 -17.10
C TRP A 224 14.06 0.11 -18.55
N PHE A 225 14.15 -0.82 -19.49
CA PHE A 225 13.73 -0.58 -20.88
C PHE A 225 12.22 -0.40 -21.02
N ALA A 226 11.41 -1.09 -20.21
CA ALA A 226 9.97 -0.87 -20.13
C ALA A 226 9.65 0.53 -19.58
N ALA A 227 10.40 1.01 -18.58
CA ALA A 227 10.27 2.39 -18.11
C ALA A 227 10.57 3.39 -19.24
N HIS A 228 11.57 3.13 -20.08
CA HIS A 228 11.88 3.99 -21.24
C HIS A 228 10.80 3.92 -22.32
N SER A 229 10.14 2.77 -22.52
CA SER A 229 9.05 2.66 -23.48
C SER A 229 7.86 3.55 -23.07
N LEU A 230 7.61 3.72 -21.77
CA LEU A 230 6.58 4.65 -21.27
C LEU A 230 6.84 6.10 -21.68
N ALA A 231 8.10 6.54 -21.72
CA ALA A 231 8.46 7.87 -22.20
C ALA A 231 8.17 8.04 -23.70
N ALA A 232 8.21 6.95 -24.46
CA ALA A 232 7.79 6.89 -25.86
C ALA A 232 6.26 6.70 -26.05
N GLY A 233 5.49 6.66 -24.96
CA GLY A 233 4.04 6.44 -25.00
C GLY A 233 3.63 4.99 -25.24
N ILE A 234 4.51 4.02 -24.93
CA ILE A 234 4.27 2.60 -25.14
C ILE A 234 4.37 1.86 -23.80
N PRO A 235 3.29 1.23 -23.31
CA PRO A 235 1.91 1.31 -23.82
C PRO A 235 1.27 2.67 -23.55
N ASP A 236 0.13 2.93 -24.20
CA ASP A 236 -0.65 4.14 -23.95
C ASP A 236 -1.10 4.19 -22.48
N PRO A 237 -0.98 5.35 -21.80
CA PRO A 237 -1.44 5.52 -20.42
C PRO A 237 -2.88 5.07 -20.20
N ASN A 238 -3.79 5.35 -21.12
CA ASN A 238 -5.21 5.03 -20.98
C ASN A 238 -5.44 3.52 -21.06
N ASP A 239 -4.72 2.83 -21.94
CA ASP A 239 -4.77 1.36 -22.04
C ASP A 239 -4.35 0.71 -20.72
N LEU A 240 -3.28 1.21 -20.09
CA LEU A 240 -2.86 0.76 -18.76
C LEU A 240 -3.94 1.00 -17.70
N THR A 241 -4.57 2.17 -17.73
CA THR A 241 -5.60 2.51 -16.72
C THR A 241 -6.88 1.68 -16.89
N ASN A 242 -7.12 1.07 -18.06
CA ASN A 242 -8.34 0.29 -18.35
C ASN A 242 -8.23 -1.18 -17.95
N ASP A 243 -7.02 -1.70 -17.70
CA ASP A 243 -6.77 -3.10 -17.35
C ASP A 243 -5.93 -3.17 -16.07
N LEU A 244 -6.57 -3.48 -14.94
CA LEU A 244 -5.92 -3.57 -13.63
C LEU A 244 -4.84 -4.65 -13.58
N GLU A 245 -5.05 -5.79 -14.24
CA GLU A 245 -4.08 -6.88 -14.22
C GLU A 245 -2.82 -6.49 -15.00
N ARG A 246 -3.00 -5.81 -16.13
CA ARG A 246 -1.92 -5.19 -16.89
C ARG A 246 -1.23 -4.09 -16.09
N LEU A 247 -1.98 -3.21 -15.44
CA LEU A 247 -1.43 -2.14 -14.62
C LEU A 247 -0.47 -2.67 -13.55
N GLU A 248 -0.85 -3.75 -12.87
CA GLU A 248 0.00 -4.41 -11.87
C GLU A 248 1.28 -5.03 -12.44
N ARG A 249 1.30 -5.48 -13.70
CA ARG A 249 2.55 -5.90 -14.38
C ARG A 249 3.53 -4.75 -14.55
N TRP A 250 2.99 -3.56 -14.80
CA TRP A 250 3.75 -2.35 -15.07
C TRP A 250 4.15 -1.58 -13.82
N ARG A 251 3.78 -2.05 -12.61
CA ARG A 251 4.10 -1.40 -11.32
C ARG A 251 5.59 -1.02 -11.19
N TYR A 252 6.51 -1.97 -11.41
CA TYR A 252 7.94 -1.69 -11.29
C TYR A 252 8.49 -0.79 -12.41
N PRO A 253 8.18 -1.00 -13.71
CA PRO A 253 8.50 -0.03 -14.75
C PRO A 253 7.98 1.39 -14.46
N LEU A 254 6.77 1.53 -13.93
CA LEU A 254 6.17 2.82 -13.57
C LEU A 254 6.93 3.49 -12.42
N ALA A 255 7.34 2.72 -11.41
CA ALA A 255 8.22 3.21 -10.35
C ALA A 255 9.52 3.77 -10.94
N ILE A 256 10.26 2.96 -11.69
CA ILE A 256 11.52 3.39 -12.33
C ILE A 256 11.30 4.65 -13.19
N PHE A 257 10.21 4.71 -13.94
CA PHE A 257 9.86 5.86 -14.77
C PHE A 257 9.70 7.14 -13.94
N VAL A 258 8.94 7.10 -12.84
CA VAL A 258 8.76 8.24 -11.92
C VAL A 258 10.09 8.67 -11.28
N GLY A 259 10.97 7.71 -10.98
CA GLY A 259 12.28 7.99 -10.37
C GLY A 259 13.32 8.56 -11.33
N TYR A 260 13.14 8.40 -12.65
CA TYR A 260 14.17 8.68 -13.66
C TYR A 260 13.85 9.90 -14.57
N PHE A 261 12.60 10.07 -14.99
CA PHE A 261 12.22 11.09 -15.97
C PHE A 261 11.88 12.46 -15.34
N ASP A 262 11.82 13.49 -16.18
CA ASP A 262 11.47 14.84 -15.77
C ASP A 262 9.99 14.99 -15.38
N HIS A 263 9.65 16.10 -14.72
CA HIS A 263 8.31 16.35 -14.21
C HIS A 263 7.21 16.33 -15.29
N ASP A 264 7.47 16.88 -16.47
CA ASP A 264 6.44 17.02 -17.51
C ASP A 264 6.17 15.66 -18.16
N THR A 265 7.24 14.92 -18.47
CA THR A 265 7.16 13.54 -18.96
C THR A 265 6.45 12.64 -17.96
N VAL A 266 6.80 12.73 -16.67
CA VAL A 266 6.16 11.95 -15.61
C VAL A 266 4.69 12.32 -15.42
N SER A 267 4.37 13.62 -15.43
CA SER A 267 3.00 14.08 -15.17
C SER A 267 2.03 13.69 -16.28
N LYS A 268 2.46 13.57 -17.54
CA LYS A 268 1.62 13.06 -18.63
C LYS A 268 1.10 11.63 -18.35
N LEU A 269 1.88 10.82 -17.64
CA LEU A 269 1.51 9.46 -17.25
C LEU A 269 0.78 9.42 -15.90
N LEU A 270 1.24 10.19 -14.92
CA LEU A 270 0.67 10.17 -13.56
C LEU A 270 -0.70 10.84 -13.46
N VAL A 271 -1.02 11.84 -14.30
CA VAL A 271 -2.36 12.46 -14.30
C VAL A 271 -3.47 11.43 -14.53
N PRO A 272 -3.54 10.70 -15.65
CA PRO A 272 -4.61 9.73 -15.87
C PRO A 272 -4.60 8.60 -14.84
N LEU A 273 -3.42 8.18 -14.37
CA LEU A 273 -3.30 7.16 -13.32
C LEU A 273 -3.88 7.64 -11.98
N ALA A 274 -3.52 8.84 -11.51
CA ALA A 274 -4.03 9.39 -10.26
C ALA A 274 -5.53 9.65 -10.31
N GLU A 275 -6.04 10.10 -11.47
CA GLU A 275 -7.48 10.39 -11.66
C GLU A 275 -8.35 9.12 -11.61
N LYS A 276 -7.80 7.96 -12.02
CA LYS A 276 -8.54 6.69 -12.11
C LYS A 276 -8.21 5.69 -10.99
N HIS A 277 -6.93 5.55 -10.65
CA HIS A 277 -6.38 4.59 -9.69
C HIS A 277 -5.48 5.30 -8.65
N PRO A 278 -6.06 6.14 -7.75
CA PRO A 278 -5.31 6.95 -6.81
C PRO A 278 -4.50 6.13 -5.80
N ALA A 279 -5.02 4.96 -5.38
CA ALA A 279 -4.34 4.04 -4.47
C ALA A 279 -3.02 3.53 -5.08
N PHE A 280 -3.11 2.91 -6.26
CA PHE A 280 -1.97 2.40 -7.00
C PHE A 280 -0.93 3.49 -7.33
N THR A 281 -1.40 4.67 -7.74
CA THR A 281 -0.50 5.77 -8.08
C THR A 281 0.29 6.28 -6.86
N ALA A 282 -0.32 6.29 -5.68
CA ALA A 282 0.35 6.68 -4.45
C ALA A 282 1.46 5.70 -4.05
N GLU A 283 1.26 4.40 -4.27
CA GLU A 283 2.29 3.39 -4.03
C GLU A 283 3.52 3.63 -4.92
N ILE A 284 3.33 3.85 -6.22
CA ILE A 284 4.42 4.14 -7.17
C ILE A 284 5.19 5.41 -6.74
N VAL A 285 4.45 6.48 -6.43
CA VAL A 285 5.04 7.76 -6.02
C VAL A 285 5.85 7.59 -4.74
N ASN A 286 5.34 6.85 -3.76
CA ASN A 286 6.05 6.63 -2.49
C ASN A 286 7.22 5.65 -2.60
N GLU A 287 7.10 4.58 -3.40
CA GLU A 287 8.17 3.60 -3.57
C GLU A 287 9.47 4.26 -4.04
N GLU A 288 9.39 5.27 -4.90
CA GLU A 288 10.57 5.90 -5.52
C GLU A 288 10.94 7.25 -4.91
N LEU A 289 9.94 8.06 -4.55
CA LEU A 289 10.21 9.40 -4.03
C LEU A 289 10.39 9.41 -2.49
N ALA A 290 9.90 8.42 -1.76
CA ALA A 290 10.04 8.33 -0.30
C ALA A 290 11.30 7.59 0.17
N ARG A 291 11.92 6.74 -0.66
CA ARG A 291 13.17 6.01 -0.33
C ARG A 291 14.38 6.92 -0.12
N THR A 292 14.26 8.20 -0.47
CA THR A 292 15.29 9.19 -0.21
C THR A 292 14.84 10.03 0.98
N GLY A 293 15.26 9.62 2.18
CA GLY A 293 15.02 10.37 3.41
C GLY A 293 15.36 11.85 3.22
N TRP A 294 14.63 12.71 3.93
CA TRP A 294 14.75 14.17 3.90
C TRP A 294 16.21 14.60 4.03
N ASN A 295 16.87 14.83 2.88
CA ASN A 295 18.31 14.96 2.83
C ASN A 295 18.69 16.43 3.12
N TYR A 296 19.56 16.63 4.11
CA TYR A 296 19.96 17.98 4.54
C TYR A 296 21.09 18.58 3.70
N THR A 297 21.77 17.79 2.85
CA THR A 297 23.09 18.13 2.29
C THR A 297 23.14 18.46 0.79
N GLN A 298 22.12 18.13 -0.01
CA GLN A 298 22.08 18.54 -1.43
C GLN A 298 21.29 19.84 -1.61
N LYS A 299 21.92 20.86 -2.21
CA LYS A 299 21.24 22.08 -2.65
C LYS A 299 20.33 21.73 -3.83
N ILE A 300 19.01 21.74 -3.61
CA ILE A 300 18.02 21.56 -4.67
C ILE A 300 17.80 22.93 -5.32
N SER A 301 18.03 23.00 -6.63
CA SER A 301 17.61 24.16 -7.42
C SER A 301 16.13 24.02 -7.74
N LEU A 302 15.28 24.73 -7.00
CA LEU A 302 13.84 24.74 -7.26
C LEU A 302 13.54 25.60 -8.50
N PRO A 303 12.53 25.23 -9.31
CA PRO A 303 12.05 26.07 -10.40
C PRO A 303 11.55 27.44 -9.93
N LEU A 304 11.22 28.32 -10.88
CA LEU A 304 10.61 29.61 -10.57
C LEU A 304 9.26 29.44 -9.84
N LEU A 305 8.79 30.51 -9.19
CA LEU A 305 7.59 30.51 -8.35
C LEU A 305 6.35 29.98 -9.10
N ASP A 306 6.11 30.51 -10.30
CA ASP A 306 4.96 30.11 -11.12
C ASP A 306 5.04 28.65 -11.54
N GLU A 307 6.23 28.17 -11.88
CA GLU A 307 6.45 26.78 -12.25
C GLU A 307 6.23 25.86 -11.05
N CYS A 308 6.79 26.17 -9.87
CA CYS A 308 6.53 25.41 -8.64
C CYS A 308 5.04 25.33 -8.34
N GLY A 309 4.31 26.43 -8.50
CA GLY A 309 2.87 26.46 -8.28
C GLY A 309 2.09 25.66 -9.30
N GLN A 310 2.48 25.72 -10.57
CA GLN A 310 1.84 24.95 -11.61
C GLN A 310 2.04 23.44 -11.40
N ARG A 311 3.25 23.01 -11.03
CA ARG A 311 3.56 21.61 -10.71
C ARG A 311 2.71 21.10 -9.54
N ILE A 312 2.61 21.87 -8.46
CA ILE A 312 1.80 21.51 -7.27
C ILE A 312 0.30 21.47 -7.61
N ARG A 313 -0.21 22.49 -8.31
CA ARG A 313 -1.63 22.55 -8.69
C ARG A 313 -2.01 21.40 -9.61
N THR A 314 -1.16 21.05 -10.57
CA THR A 314 -1.41 19.94 -11.51
C THR A 314 -1.53 18.61 -10.78
N ALA A 315 -0.56 18.30 -9.90
CA ALA A 315 -0.61 17.07 -9.10
C ALA A 315 -1.82 17.06 -8.16
N MET A 316 -2.08 18.15 -7.43
CA MET A 316 -3.23 18.25 -6.51
C MET A 316 -4.57 18.10 -7.25
N GLN A 317 -4.71 18.69 -8.43
CA GLN A 317 -5.93 18.57 -9.24
C GLN A 317 -6.20 17.13 -9.68
N ALA A 318 -5.15 16.40 -10.07
CA ALA A 318 -5.28 14.98 -10.42
C ALA A 318 -5.71 14.14 -9.22
N TRP A 319 -5.10 14.36 -8.04
CA TRP A 319 -5.53 13.70 -6.80
C TRP A 319 -6.96 14.05 -6.38
N VAL A 320 -7.39 15.31 -6.55
CA VAL A 320 -8.77 15.74 -6.27
C VAL A 320 -9.78 14.99 -7.16
N LYS A 321 -9.48 14.85 -8.44
CA LYS A 321 -10.34 14.05 -9.33
C LYS A 321 -10.30 12.56 -9.00
N GLY A 322 -9.14 12.05 -8.59
CA GLY A 322 -8.94 10.66 -8.18
C GLY A 322 -9.65 10.30 -6.87
N SER A 323 -9.65 11.21 -5.90
CA SER A 323 -10.28 11.01 -4.60
C SER A 323 -11.77 11.37 -4.58
N ASP A 324 -12.26 12.08 -5.61
CA ASP A 324 -13.69 12.28 -5.91
C ASP A 324 -14.52 12.70 -4.69
N THR A 325 -15.35 11.80 -4.13
CA THR A 325 -16.22 12.08 -2.98
C THR A 325 -15.44 12.43 -1.71
N LEU A 326 -14.19 11.99 -1.58
CA LEU A 326 -13.31 12.29 -0.44
C LEU A 326 -12.72 13.70 -0.53
N SER A 327 -12.56 14.25 -1.74
CA SER A 327 -11.90 15.54 -1.99
C SER A 327 -12.44 16.70 -1.17
N PRO A 328 -13.76 16.91 -1.02
CA PRO A 328 -14.29 18.01 -0.23
C PRO A 328 -13.89 17.97 1.25
N VAL A 329 -13.47 16.81 1.77
CA VAL A 329 -13.14 16.61 3.18
C VAL A 329 -11.63 16.70 3.46
N ILE A 330 -10.78 16.30 2.49
CA ILE A 330 -9.32 16.22 2.69
C ILE A 330 -8.52 17.19 1.84
N ALA A 331 -9.08 17.70 0.73
CA ALA A 331 -8.36 18.48 -0.27
C ALA A 331 -8.72 19.98 -0.18
N PRO A 332 -7.86 20.89 -0.67
CA PRO A 332 -8.09 22.33 -0.64
C PRO A 332 -9.00 22.78 -1.79
N VAL A 333 -10.22 22.25 -1.83
CA VAL A 333 -11.24 22.60 -2.83
C VAL A 333 -12.27 23.58 -2.26
N ARG A 334 -12.85 24.39 -3.14
CA ARG A 334 -14.03 25.21 -2.84
C ARG A 334 -15.30 24.37 -2.93
N LYS A 335 -16.43 24.94 -2.49
CA LYS A 335 -17.75 24.27 -2.56
C LYS A 335 -18.18 23.90 -3.98
N ASP A 336 -17.67 24.63 -4.98
CA ASP A 336 -17.91 24.37 -6.41
C ASP A 336 -16.97 23.29 -7.00
N GLY A 337 -16.11 22.67 -6.17
CA GLY A 337 -15.13 21.66 -6.58
C GLY A 337 -13.84 22.22 -7.18
N THR A 338 -13.72 23.55 -7.33
CA THR A 338 -12.51 24.16 -7.88
C THR A 338 -11.39 24.22 -6.85
N LEU A 339 -10.15 24.04 -7.30
CA LEU A 339 -8.98 24.09 -6.45
C LEU A 339 -8.70 25.52 -5.97
N GLN A 340 -8.52 25.69 -4.65
CA GLN A 340 -8.20 26.98 -4.05
C GLN A 340 -6.90 27.59 -4.62
N PRO A 341 -6.74 28.92 -4.63
CA PRO A 341 -5.46 29.56 -4.93
C PRO A 341 -4.35 29.08 -4.00
N ILE A 342 -3.12 28.96 -4.51
CA ILE A 342 -1.95 28.57 -3.72
C ILE A 342 -0.98 29.74 -3.56
N GLY A 343 -0.51 29.94 -2.34
CA GLY A 343 0.56 30.86 -1.99
C GLY A 343 1.88 30.12 -1.90
N ILE A 344 2.91 30.62 -2.56
CA ILE A 344 4.24 29.98 -2.62
C ILE A 344 5.34 30.94 -2.19
N GLN A 345 6.27 30.43 -1.41
CA GLN A 345 7.52 31.10 -1.10
C GLN A 345 8.69 30.11 -1.21
N ILE A 346 9.69 30.50 -1.99
CA ILE A 346 10.92 29.75 -2.20
C ILE A 346 12.02 30.41 -1.37
N GLN A 347 12.66 29.65 -0.50
CA GLN A 347 13.86 30.07 0.23
C GLN A 347 15.07 29.47 -0.50
N THR A 348 15.60 30.21 -1.47
CA THR A 348 16.65 29.76 -2.40
C THR A 348 17.95 29.34 -1.72
N GLU A 349 18.32 30.00 -0.62
CA GLU A 349 19.55 29.68 0.12
C GLU A 349 19.49 28.30 0.81
N GLU A 350 18.32 27.92 1.32
CA GLU A 350 18.10 26.67 2.06
C GLU A 350 17.47 25.55 1.21
N GLY A 351 17.05 25.85 -0.03
CA GLY A 351 16.30 24.93 -0.89
C GLY A 351 14.94 24.53 -0.31
N ARG A 352 14.31 25.43 0.47
CA ARG A 352 13.04 25.16 1.16
C ARG A 352 11.87 25.78 0.42
N LEU A 353 10.76 25.06 0.45
CA LEU A 353 9.50 25.47 -0.12
C LEU A 353 8.49 25.67 1.01
N LYS A 354 7.80 26.81 0.99
CA LYS A 354 6.62 27.08 1.82
C LYS A 354 5.40 27.19 0.91
N THR A 355 4.33 26.47 1.25
CA THR A 355 3.07 26.48 0.53
C THR A 355 1.89 26.65 1.49
N ALA A 356 0.86 27.36 1.07
CA ALA A 356 -0.42 27.39 1.76
C ALA A 356 -1.56 27.55 0.75
N TRP A 357 -2.74 27.04 1.07
CA TRP A 357 -3.94 27.22 0.26
C TRP A 357 -4.80 28.33 0.83
N TYR A 358 -5.28 29.21 -0.05
CA TYR A 358 -6.07 30.37 0.33
C TYR A 358 -7.53 29.99 0.59
N ARG A 359 -8.02 30.29 1.80
CA ARG A 359 -9.41 30.06 2.22
C ARG A 359 -10.23 31.34 2.43
N GLY A 360 -9.68 32.50 2.08
CA GLY A 360 -10.43 33.75 2.16
C GLY A 360 -11.44 33.92 1.02
N ASN A 361 -12.21 35.00 1.09
CA ASN A 361 -13.27 35.31 0.12
C ASN A 361 -12.78 36.19 -1.04
N GLU A 362 -11.52 36.63 -1.05
CA GLU A 362 -10.99 37.50 -2.10
C GLU A 362 -10.70 36.70 -3.37
N THR A 363 -10.80 37.38 -4.51
CA THR A 363 -10.43 36.79 -5.80
C THR A 363 -8.93 36.97 -6.01
N LEU A 364 -8.17 35.88 -5.86
CA LEU A 364 -6.73 35.83 -6.13
C LEU A 364 -6.44 35.08 -7.43
N ALA A 365 -5.28 35.35 -8.04
CA ALA A 365 -4.74 34.51 -9.09
C ALA A 365 -4.49 33.09 -8.56
N ASN A 366 -4.50 32.09 -9.45
CA ASN A 366 -4.33 30.67 -9.08
C ASN A 366 -3.03 30.39 -8.29
N ILE A 367 -1.99 31.17 -8.57
CA ILE A 367 -0.68 31.11 -7.93
C ILE A 367 -0.33 32.54 -7.50
N VAL A 368 0.04 32.71 -6.25
CA VAL A 368 0.49 33.99 -5.69
C VAL A 368 1.74 33.80 -4.84
N LYS A 369 2.51 34.86 -4.66
CA LYS A 369 3.58 34.87 -3.67
C LYS A 369 2.97 34.85 -2.27
N LEU A 370 3.42 33.90 -1.44
CA LEU A 370 2.95 33.83 -0.05
C LEU A 370 3.39 35.10 0.70
N PRO A 371 2.48 35.79 1.42
CA PRO A 371 2.83 37.01 2.12
C PRO A 371 3.88 36.74 3.20
N LEU A 372 4.92 37.58 3.23
CA LEU A 372 5.98 37.58 4.23
C LEU A 372 5.48 38.31 5.48
N SER A 373 5.14 37.61 6.55
CA SER A 373 5.11 38.23 7.88
C SER A 373 5.50 37.24 8.97
N GLU A 374 6.23 37.74 9.96
CA GLU A 374 6.86 37.01 11.07
C GLU A 374 5.87 36.40 12.09
N LEU A 375 4.56 36.46 11.84
CA LEU A 375 3.52 36.02 12.77
C LEU A 375 2.86 34.67 12.36
N PRO A 376 2.42 33.83 13.32
CA PRO A 376 2.17 32.41 13.06
C PRO A 376 0.81 32.07 12.44
N SER A 377 -0.09 33.04 12.22
CA SER A 377 -1.47 32.77 11.81
C SER A 377 -2.01 33.85 10.89
N PHE A 378 -2.04 33.57 9.59
CA PHE A 378 -2.85 34.34 8.65
C PHE A 378 -4.27 33.77 8.63
N PRO A 379 -5.32 34.55 8.93
CA PRO A 379 -6.70 34.04 8.98
C PRO A 379 -7.14 33.32 7.69
N ASN A 380 -6.68 33.82 6.53
CA ASN A 380 -7.03 33.29 5.22
C ASN A 380 -6.07 32.19 4.73
N TRP A 381 -5.00 31.88 5.46
CA TRP A 381 -4.01 30.83 5.13
C TRP A 381 -3.82 29.89 6.33
N PRO A 382 -4.82 29.05 6.64
CA PRO A 382 -4.90 28.36 7.93
C PRO A 382 -3.86 27.26 8.12
N GLN A 383 -3.25 26.76 7.05
CA GLN A 383 -2.25 25.70 7.11
C GLN A 383 -1.09 26.02 6.18
N VAL A 384 0.00 26.52 6.77
CA VAL A 384 1.27 26.71 6.07
C VAL A 384 2.09 25.43 6.21
N ARG A 385 2.46 24.86 5.08
CA ARG A 385 3.42 23.76 5.01
C ARG A 385 4.79 24.29 4.65
N GLN A 386 5.81 23.77 5.33
CA GLN A 386 7.21 24.05 5.04
C GLN A 386 7.99 22.74 4.96
N GLY A 387 8.90 22.63 3.99
CA GLY A 387 9.74 21.46 3.83
C GLY A 387 10.77 21.63 2.72
N LYS A 388 11.65 20.63 2.58
CA LYS A 388 12.51 20.49 1.40
C LYS A 388 11.85 19.47 0.46
N PRO A 389 11.49 19.84 -0.78
CA PRO A 389 11.01 18.87 -1.76
C PRO A 389 12.04 17.76 -2.03
N SER A 390 11.62 16.66 -2.63
CA SER A 390 12.56 15.64 -3.12
C SER A 390 13.49 16.23 -4.19
N HIS A 391 14.71 15.70 -4.29
CA HIS A 391 15.67 16.08 -5.33
C HIS A 391 15.27 15.58 -6.72
N LYS A 392 14.28 14.67 -6.79
CA LYS A 392 13.73 14.15 -8.03
C LYS A 392 12.79 15.18 -8.68
N SER A 393 12.79 15.23 -10.01
CA SER A 393 12.02 16.22 -10.78
C SER A 393 10.50 16.22 -10.48
N PRO A 394 9.81 15.06 -10.35
CA PRO A 394 8.37 15.02 -10.06
C PRO A 394 8.00 15.21 -8.58
N TRP A 395 8.81 15.90 -7.79
CA TRP A 395 8.61 16.11 -6.34
C TRP A 395 7.21 16.64 -5.95
N ALA A 396 6.53 17.38 -6.83
CA ALA A 396 5.20 17.94 -6.55
C ALA A 396 4.13 16.87 -6.31
N TRP A 397 4.28 15.67 -6.89
CA TRP A 397 3.40 14.53 -6.68
C TRP A 397 3.50 14.00 -5.25
N GLN A 398 4.71 13.77 -4.76
CA GLN A 398 4.94 13.38 -3.36
C GLN A 398 4.54 14.49 -2.38
N TRP A 399 4.81 15.75 -2.74
CA TRP A 399 4.41 16.90 -1.94
C TRP A 399 2.89 16.85 -1.72
N THR A 400 2.10 16.91 -2.77
CA THR A 400 0.63 16.93 -2.68
C THR A 400 0.04 15.66 -2.06
N LEU A 401 0.58 14.48 -2.36
CA LEU A 401 0.16 13.22 -1.74
C LEU A 401 0.30 13.27 -0.22
N HIS A 402 1.46 13.68 0.30
CA HIS A 402 1.69 13.74 1.75
C HIS A 402 0.73 14.70 2.47
N GLU A 403 0.29 15.77 1.79
CA GLU A 403 -0.69 16.71 2.34
C GLU A 403 -2.07 16.07 2.49
N LEU A 404 -2.51 15.33 1.47
CA LEU A 404 -3.75 14.58 1.49
C LEU A 404 -3.71 13.44 2.51
N VAL A 405 -2.61 12.68 2.56
CA VAL A 405 -2.35 11.62 3.55
C VAL A 405 -2.42 12.17 4.97
N THR A 406 -1.80 13.32 5.23
CA THR A 406 -1.83 13.96 6.56
C THR A 406 -3.26 14.36 6.94
N SER A 407 -4.01 14.93 5.99
CA SER A 407 -5.38 15.38 6.22
C SER A 407 -6.33 14.20 6.46
N LEU A 408 -6.21 13.15 5.64
CA LEU A 408 -6.98 11.92 5.78
C LEU A 408 -6.65 11.19 7.08
N SER A 409 -5.36 11.06 7.42
CA SER A 409 -4.92 10.41 8.66
C SER A 409 -5.55 11.07 9.90
N LYS A 410 -5.53 12.40 9.95
CA LYS A 410 -6.17 13.16 11.04
C LYS A 410 -7.68 12.96 11.08
N LEU A 411 -8.34 12.90 9.93
CA LEU A 411 -9.78 12.66 9.85
C LEU A 411 -10.14 11.27 10.40
N LEU A 412 -9.40 10.24 9.98
CA LEU A 412 -9.63 8.84 10.37
C LEU A 412 -9.28 8.59 11.84
N GLN A 413 -8.18 9.16 12.34
CA GLN A 413 -7.82 9.11 13.76
C GLN A 413 -8.93 9.65 14.68
N ASN A 414 -9.73 10.60 14.19
CA ASN A 414 -10.84 11.18 14.94
C ASN A 414 -12.22 10.56 14.61
N ARG A 415 -12.27 9.53 13.75
CA ARG A 415 -13.51 8.87 13.28
C ARG A 415 -14.50 9.83 12.62
N MET A 416 -14.00 10.81 11.89
CA MET A 416 -14.79 11.95 11.40
C MET A 416 -15.26 11.84 9.93
N LEU A 417 -15.18 10.67 9.29
CA LEU A 417 -15.83 10.53 7.99
C LEU A 417 -17.34 10.69 8.20
N PRO A 418 -18.02 11.57 7.44
CA PRO A 418 -19.44 11.73 7.60
C PRO A 418 -20.19 10.43 7.28
N VAL A 419 -21.06 10.03 8.19
CA VAL A 419 -21.95 8.87 8.05
C VAL A 419 -23.39 9.37 8.16
N THR A 420 -24.24 8.95 7.22
CA THR A 420 -25.65 9.40 7.11
C THR A 420 -26.66 8.37 7.57
N ASP A 421 -26.29 7.09 7.65
CA ASP A 421 -27.18 6.00 8.05
C ASP A 421 -26.38 4.78 8.58
N GLY A 422 -27.06 3.66 8.82
CA GLY A 422 -26.44 2.39 9.17
C GLY A 422 -25.91 2.30 10.61
N THR A 423 -25.14 1.24 10.85
CA THR A 423 -24.62 0.88 12.17
C THR A 423 -23.73 1.97 12.78
N LEU A 424 -22.83 2.58 11.99
CA LEU A 424 -21.86 3.54 12.51
C LEU A 424 -22.54 4.82 13.02
N LEU A 425 -23.62 5.27 12.35
CA LEU A 425 -24.43 6.39 12.84
C LEU A 425 -25.08 6.04 14.18
N ARG A 426 -25.64 4.84 14.33
CA ARG A 426 -26.30 4.41 15.59
C ARG A 426 -25.32 4.42 16.76
N GLU A 427 -24.09 3.95 16.57
CA GLU A 427 -23.05 4.02 17.59
C GLU A 427 -22.67 5.47 17.94
N ALA A 428 -22.47 6.33 16.94
CA ALA A 428 -22.13 7.74 17.14
C ALA A 428 -23.22 8.51 17.90
N VAL A 429 -24.48 8.30 17.52
CA VAL A 429 -25.66 8.91 18.16
C VAL A 429 -25.80 8.41 19.60
N TRP A 430 -25.66 7.10 19.84
CA TRP A 430 -25.70 6.52 21.19
C TRP A 430 -24.60 7.08 22.09
N GLN A 431 -23.34 7.08 21.63
CA GLN A 431 -22.22 7.62 22.39
C GLN A 431 -22.42 9.11 22.70
N THR A 432 -22.93 9.89 21.75
CA THR A 432 -23.23 11.31 21.95
C THR A 432 -24.33 11.51 22.98
N ALA A 433 -25.39 10.70 22.96
CA ALA A 433 -26.46 10.75 23.94
C ALA A 433 -25.96 10.42 25.36
N LEU A 434 -25.08 9.42 25.52
CA LEU A 434 -24.45 9.11 26.80
C LEU A 434 -23.66 10.31 27.35
N LYS A 435 -22.87 10.97 26.49
CA LYS A 435 -22.07 12.16 26.87
C LYS A 435 -22.95 13.33 27.28
N VAL A 436 -23.97 13.65 26.47
CA VAL A 436 -24.89 14.78 26.73
C VAL A 436 -25.67 14.58 28.03
N THR A 437 -26.09 13.35 28.30
CA THR A 437 -26.84 13.00 29.51
C THR A 437 -25.97 12.60 30.70
N ARG A 438 -24.64 12.70 30.58
CA ARG A 438 -23.63 12.38 31.62
C ARG A 438 -23.76 10.96 32.17
N ARG A 439 -24.07 9.99 31.32
CA ARG A 439 -24.14 8.57 31.65
C ARG A 439 -22.78 7.89 31.43
N GLU A 440 -22.55 6.79 32.15
CA GLU A 440 -21.36 5.96 31.98
C GLU A 440 -21.30 5.30 30.59
N ILE A 441 -20.09 5.04 30.10
CA ILE A 441 -19.86 4.45 28.76
C ILE A 441 -20.45 3.04 28.60
N PHE A 442 -20.70 2.34 29.72
CA PHE A 442 -21.24 0.99 29.73
C PHE A 442 -22.75 0.94 29.99
N TYR A 443 -23.44 2.08 30.03
CA TYR A 443 -24.89 2.12 30.22
C TYR A 443 -25.62 1.43 29.07
N GLN A 444 -26.63 0.60 29.39
CA GLN A 444 -27.35 -0.25 28.42
C GLN A 444 -28.88 -0.09 28.45
N ASN A 445 -29.44 0.83 29.24
CA ASN A 445 -30.89 1.04 29.26
C ASN A 445 -31.29 2.12 28.24
N PRO A 446 -32.51 2.09 27.67
CA PRO A 446 -32.97 3.15 26.77
C PRO A 446 -32.94 4.54 27.41
N ILE A 447 -32.73 5.58 26.59
CA ILE A 447 -32.74 6.99 27.00
C ILE A 447 -33.95 7.69 26.38
N PRO A 448 -34.89 8.22 27.17
CA PRO A 448 -36.02 8.98 26.67
C PRO A 448 -35.62 10.24 25.87
N PHE A 449 -36.27 10.50 24.74
CA PHE A 449 -35.94 11.66 23.89
C PHE A 449 -36.10 13.01 24.59
N ASN A 450 -37.13 13.14 25.45
CA ASN A 450 -37.37 14.35 26.23
C ASN A 450 -36.19 14.69 27.17
N GLU A 451 -35.50 13.69 27.68
CA GLU A 451 -34.32 13.86 28.53
C GLU A 451 -33.13 14.36 27.69
N ILE A 452 -32.90 13.74 26.53
CA ILE A 452 -31.85 14.15 25.59
C ILE A 452 -32.02 15.62 25.20
N GLU A 453 -33.22 16.00 24.76
CA GLU A 453 -33.52 17.37 24.33
C GLU A 453 -33.35 18.38 25.46
N LYS A 454 -33.87 18.06 26.66
CA LYS A 454 -33.69 18.90 27.85
C LYS A 454 -32.21 19.12 28.14
N CYS A 455 -31.40 18.06 28.06
CA CYS A 455 -29.96 18.15 28.24
C CYS A 455 -29.32 19.03 27.15
N ILE A 456 -29.62 18.82 25.86
CA ILE A 456 -29.08 19.63 24.74
C ILE A 456 -29.42 21.12 24.92
N SER A 457 -30.67 21.46 25.22
CA SER A 457 -31.09 22.85 25.43
C SER A 457 -30.45 23.51 26.65
N SER A 458 -30.04 22.72 27.64
CA SER A 458 -29.38 23.19 28.86
C SER A 458 -27.85 23.26 28.76
N LEU A 459 -27.25 22.82 27.65
CA LEU A 459 -25.79 22.82 27.49
C LEU A 459 -25.29 24.27 27.45
N PRO A 460 -24.52 24.73 28.46
CA PRO A 460 -23.89 26.03 28.37
C PRO A 460 -22.83 25.96 27.28
N TRP A 461 -22.89 26.90 26.33
CA TRP A 461 -21.94 27.00 25.21
C TRP A 461 -20.46 27.08 25.67
N ASN A 462 -20.21 27.30 26.97
CA ASN A 462 -18.93 27.70 27.55
C ASN A 462 -18.29 26.67 28.51
N ILE A 463 -18.86 25.48 28.81
CA ILE A 463 -18.35 24.59 29.89
C ILE A 463 -17.69 23.27 29.40
N PHE A 464 -17.18 23.23 28.17
CA PHE A 464 -16.30 22.12 27.74
C PHE A 464 -14.95 22.67 27.26
N HIS A 465 -14.06 22.93 28.22
CA HIS A 465 -12.68 23.38 27.99
C HIS A 465 -11.65 22.24 27.96
N SER A 466 -12.02 21.02 27.57
CA SER A 466 -11.02 19.99 27.30
C SER A 466 -11.26 19.21 26.01
N ARG A 467 -10.21 19.22 25.18
CA ARG A 467 -9.79 18.26 24.14
C ARG A 467 -10.65 18.00 22.89
N MET A 468 -11.92 18.42 22.80
CA MET A 468 -12.66 18.34 21.53
C MET A 468 -12.70 19.69 20.80
N ASN A 469 -12.24 19.71 19.53
CA ASN A 469 -12.40 20.87 18.65
C ASN A 469 -13.88 21.24 18.50
N GLU A 470 -14.21 22.52 18.49
CA GLU A 470 -15.60 23.04 18.38
C GLU A 470 -16.35 22.47 17.16
N GLN A 471 -15.62 22.23 16.06
CA GLN A 471 -16.14 21.62 14.85
C GLN A 471 -16.59 20.16 15.05
N MET A 472 -15.83 19.36 15.81
CA MET A 472 -16.21 17.98 16.15
C MET A 472 -17.48 17.96 16.98
N ARG A 473 -17.60 18.89 17.94
CA ARG A 473 -18.78 19.01 18.79
C ARG A 473 -20.04 19.29 17.98
N ARG A 474 -19.98 20.28 17.08
CA ARG A 474 -21.12 20.63 16.21
C ARG A 474 -21.53 19.46 15.33
N HIS A 475 -20.56 18.71 14.79
CA HIS A 475 -20.84 17.53 13.96
C HIS A 475 -21.67 16.48 14.70
N TYR A 476 -21.20 16.01 15.87
CA TYR A 476 -21.89 14.96 16.63
C TYR A 476 -23.25 15.41 17.21
N LEU A 477 -23.37 16.66 17.68
CA LEU A 477 -24.64 17.19 18.18
C LEU A 477 -25.69 17.31 17.07
N ASN A 478 -25.28 17.72 15.87
CA ASN A 478 -26.17 17.78 14.71
C ASN A 478 -26.66 16.37 14.34
N GLN A 479 -25.77 15.37 14.29
CA GLN A 479 -26.15 13.98 14.03
C GLN A 479 -27.15 13.45 15.06
N LEU A 480 -26.91 13.65 16.36
CA LEU A 480 -27.84 13.26 17.42
C LEU A 480 -29.22 13.90 17.25
N THR A 481 -29.26 15.20 16.99
CA THR A 481 -30.52 15.95 16.85
C THR A 481 -31.30 15.48 15.62
N THR A 482 -30.63 15.30 14.48
CA THR A 482 -31.24 14.79 13.25
C THR A 482 -31.81 13.38 13.45
N GLU A 483 -31.06 12.49 14.10
CA GLU A 483 -31.51 11.10 14.30
C GLU A 483 -32.67 10.99 15.31
N VAL A 484 -32.66 11.77 16.39
CA VAL A 484 -33.78 11.82 17.34
C VAL A 484 -35.07 12.28 16.66
N ASN A 485 -35.00 13.29 15.79
CA ASN A 485 -36.14 13.75 15.02
C ASN A 485 -36.65 12.66 14.05
N ARG A 486 -35.73 12.00 13.32
CA ARG A 486 -36.07 10.90 12.42
C ARG A 486 -36.74 9.73 13.15
N LEU A 487 -36.23 9.33 14.30
CA LEU A 487 -36.79 8.25 15.12
C LEU A 487 -38.18 8.62 15.67
N ARG A 488 -38.39 9.89 16.03
CA ARG A 488 -39.70 10.39 16.45
C ARG A 488 -40.72 10.35 15.31
N GLU A 489 -40.33 10.71 14.09
CA GLU A 489 -41.21 10.66 12.91
C GLU A 489 -41.72 9.25 12.62
N ILE A 490 -40.95 8.21 12.97
CA ILE A 490 -41.35 6.79 12.83
C ILE A 490 -42.02 6.21 14.08
N GLY A 491 -42.32 7.03 15.09
CA GLY A 491 -43.10 6.65 16.27
C GLY A 491 -42.30 6.13 17.48
N GLU A 492 -40.97 6.22 17.46
CA GLU A 492 -40.15 5.89 18.62
C GLU A 492 -40.18 7.02 19.66
N ALA A 493 -39.98 6.67 20.94
CA ALA A 493 -39.95 7.64 22.05
C ALA A 493 -38.61 7.64 22.82
N GLU A 494 -37.77 6.64 22.58
CA GLU A 494 -36.53 6.41 23.33
C GLU A 494 -35.40 5.99 22.39
N LEU A 495 -34.19 6.41 22.72
CA LEU A 495 -32.99 5.94 22.06
C LEU A 495 -32.52 4.65 22.74
N ARG A 496 -32.32 3.58 21.97
CA ARG A 496 -31.87 2.28 22.49
C ARG A 496 -30.38 2.06 22.21
N PRO A 497 -29.67 1.28 23.05
CA PRO A 497 -28.30 0.89 22.76
C PRO A 497 -28.24 0.09 21.43
N PRO A 498 -27.16 0.24 20.65
CA PRO A 498 -27.02 -0.42 19.36
C PRO A 498 -26.77 -1.93 19.47
N TRP A 499 -26.32 -2.41 20.64
CA TRP A 499 -25.81 -3.77 20.84
C TRP A 499 -26.56 -4.55 21.91
N PRO A 500 -26.61 -5.89 21.82
CA PRO A 500 -27.19 -6.74 22.87
C PRO A 500 -26.52 -6.48 24.24
N GLY A 501 -27.32 -6.11 25.25
CA GLY A 501 -26.86 -5.82 26.61
C GLY A 501 -26.55 -7.07 27.45
N PRO A 502 -26.12 -6.90 28.71
CA PRO A 502 -25.85 -8.00 29.63
C PRO A 502 -27.13 -8.75 30.00
N ASP A 503 -27.02 -10.06 30.19
CA ASP A 503 -28.09 -10.98 30.60
C ASP A 503 -27.85 -11.60 31.99
N CYS A 504 -26.66 -11.39 32.57
CA CYS A 504 -26.30 -11.87 33.90
C CYS A 504 -26.11 -10.71 34.89
N ARG A 505 -26.27 -11.00 36.19
CA ARG A 505 -25.87 -10.05 37.24
C ARG A 505 -24.35 -9.92 37.23
N PHE A 506 -23.87 -8.69 37.33
CA PHE A 506 -22.44 -8.40 37.45
C PHE A 506 -21.88 -9.02 38.73
N LYS A 507 -20.80 -9.80 38.60
CA LYS A 507 -20.18 -10.54 39.72
C LYS A 507 -18.90 -9.88 40.27
N GLY A 508 -18.46 -8.76 39.68
CA GLY A 508 -17.26 -8.03 40.09
C GLY A 508 -15.99 -8.61 39.48
N GLY A 509 -15.30 -7.84 38.65
CA GLY A 509 -14.14 -8.29 37.89
C GLY A 509 -14.15 -7.69 36.50
N TRP A 510 -14.30 -8.53 35.48
CA TRP A 510 -14.31 -8.12 34.08
C TRP A 510 -15.71 -7.78 33.56
N ILE A 511 -15.81 -6.82 32.63
CA ILE A 511 -17.08 -6.36 32.04
C ILE A 511 -17.88 -7.53 31.45
N TRP A 512 -17.19 -8.49 30.83
CA TRP A 512 -17.80 -9.65 30.18
C TRP A 512 -18.45 -10.63 31.17
N GLU A 513 -18.17 -10.57 32.48
CA GLU A 513 -18.80 -11.45 33.48
C GLU A 513 -20.30 -11.17 33.68
N SER A 514 -20.77 -10.01 33.23
CA SER A 514 -22.20 -9.69 33.16
C SER A 514 -22.91 -10.32 31.95
N TYR A 515 -22.19 -11.10 31.14
CA TYR A 515 -22.71 -11.74 29.93
C TYR A 515 -22.53 -13.26 30.04
N SER A 516 -23.59 -14.00 29.73
CA SER A 516 -23.48 -15.44 29.48
C SER A 516 -22.64 -15.69 28.22
N GLN A 517 -22.08 -16.90 28.08
CA GLN A 517 -21.35 -17.27 26.88
C GLN A 517 -22.18 -17.09 25.60
N GLN A 518 -23.48 -17.42 25.65
CA GLN A 518 -24.39 -17.23 24.52
C GLN A 518 -24.56 -15.74 24.19
N GLN A 519 -24.65 -14.88 25.21
CA GLN A 519 -24.78 -13.44 25.01
C GLN A 519 -23.47 -12.80 24.51
N ILE A 520 -22.30 -13.28 24.97
CA ILE A 520 -20.98 -12.89 24.43
C ILE A 520 -20.93 -13.20 22.93
N LEU A 521 -21.32 -14.42 22.54
CA LEU A 521 -21.34 -14.84 21.14
C LEU A 521 -22.32 -13.99 20.31
N ALA A 522 -23.54 -13.77 20.81
CA ALA A 522 -24.57 -12.98 20.13
C ALA A 522 -24.12 -11.52 19.92
N ARG A 523 -23.54 -10.91 20.97
CA ARG A 523 -22.98 -9.56 20.89
C ARG A 523 -21.80 -9.47 19.94
N ALA A 524 -20.86 -10.42 20.00
CA ALA A 524 -19.71 -10.45 19.10
C ALA A 524 -20.16 -10.58 17.63
N LYS A 525 -21.11 -11.47 17.33
CA LYS A 525 -21.68 -11.59 15.98
C LYS A 525 -22.33 -10.28 15.50
N ALA A 526 -23.13 -9.65 16.35
CA ALA A 526 -23.79 -8.39 16.00
C ALA A 526 -22.79 -7.26 15.73
N VAL A 527 -21.79 -7.08 16.61
CA VAL A 527 -20.77 -6.04 16.48
C VAL A 527 -19.92 -6.23 15.22
N TYR A 528 -19.45 -7.46 14.94
CA TYR A 528 -18.64 -7.72 13.75
C TYR A 528 -19.46 -7.65 12.46
N ALA A 529 -20.74 -8.04 12.48
CA ALA A 529 -21.62 -7.87 11.33
C ALA A 529 -21.83 -6.37 11.03
N GLY A 530 -22.08 -5.58 12.05
CA GLY A 530 -22.19 -4.13 11.94
C GLY A 530 -20.87 -3.46 11.52
N ALA A 531 -19.72 -4.02 11.89
CA ALA A 531 -18.41 -3.54 11.42
C ALA A 531 -18.21 -3.80 9.92
N ILE A 532 -18.63 -4.97 9.41
CA ILE A 532 -18.58 -5.28 7.96
C ILE A 532 -19.47 -4.31 7.19
N GLU A 533 -20.70 -4.12 7.65
CA GLU A 533 -21.64 -3.14 7.06
C GLU A 533 -21.04 -1.73 7.06
N GLY A 534 -20.51 -1.29 8.20
CA GLY A 534 -19.88 0.02 8.35
C GLY A 534 -18.66 0.21 7.46
N TYR A 535 -17.80 -0.81 7.35
CA TYR A 535 -16.65 -0.77 6.43
C TYR A 535 -17.12 -0.65 4.97
N GLN A 536 -18.10 -1.45 4.54
CA GLN A 536 -18.64 -1.40 3.18
C GLN A 536 -19.26 -0.03 2.87
N GLN A 537 -19.97 0.55 3.83
CA GLN A 537 -20.55 1.89 3.73
C GLN A 537 -19.46 2.96 3.57
N LEU A 538 -18.42 2.93 4.41
CA LEU A 538 -17.29 3.86 4.31
C LEU A 538 -16.59 3.77 2.95
N VAL A 539 -16.29 2.54 2.49
CA VAL A 539 -15.59 2.33 1.22
C VAL A 539 -16.46 2.74 0.02
N SER A 540 -17.72 2.34 -0.02
CA SER A 540 -18.61 2.66 -1.13
C SER A 540 -18.91 4.16 -1.24
N THR A 541 -18.99 4.86 -0.11
CA THR A 541 -19.28 6.31 -0.10
C THR A 541 -18.03 7.14 -0.36
N TRP A 542 -16.93 6.85 0.33
CA TRP A 542 -15.76 7.74 0.37
C TRP A 542 -14.56 7.24 -0.43
N PHE A 543 -14.51 5.94 -0.75
CA PHE A 543 -13.34 5.33 -1.40
C PHE A 543 -13.67 4.47 -2.63
N PRO A 544 -14.65 4.83 -3.50
CA PRO A 544 -15.06 3.95 -4.60
C PRO A 544 -13.92 3.66 -5.59
N LYS A 545 -13.08 4.64 -5.90
CA LYS A 545 -11.91 4.49 -6.78
C LYS A 545 -10.70 3.81 -6.13
N PHE A 546 -10.70 3.67 -4.80
CA PHE A 546 -9.66 2.97 -4.07
C PHE A 546 -10.02 1.51 -3.87
N ALA A 547 -11.32 1.19 -3.77
CA ALA A 547 -11.83 -0.14 -3.46
C ALA A 547 -11.15 -1.29 -4.24
N PRO A 548 -10.83 -1.17 -5.55
CA PRO A 548 -10.12 -2.22 -6.28
C PRO A 548 -8.70 -2.53 -5.80
N HIS A 549 -8.13 -1.72 -4.91
CA HIS A 549 -6.79 -1.87 -4.33
C HIS A 549 -6.81 -2.01 -2.80
N LEU A 550 -7.98 -2.08 -2.16
CA LEU A 550 -8.11 -2.29 -0.72
C LEU A 550 -8.37 -3.78 -0.46
N ALA A 551 -7.50 -4.45 0.31
CA ALA A 551 -7.53 -5.91 0.47
C ALA A 551 -8.86 -6.39 1.07
N THR A 552 -9.37 -5.70 2.10
CA THR A 552 -10.67 -6.05 2.71
C THR A 552 -11.81 -5.80 1.73
N ALA A 553 -11.84 -4.65 1.04
CA ALA A 553 -12.90 -4.33 0.08
C ALA A 553 -12.98 -5.34 -1.06
N VAL A 554 -11.84 -5.73 -1.64
CA VAL A 554 -11.79 -6.76 -2.69
C VAL A 554 -12.16 -8.13 -2.15
N THR A 555 -11.82 -8.46 -0.90
CA THR A 555 -12.21 -9.75 -0.30
C THR A 555 -13.72 -9.88 -0.12
N LEU A 556 -14.42 -8.79 0.14
CA LEU A 556 -15.88 -8.79 0.34
C LEU A 556 -16.65 -9.02 -0.98
N PRO A 557 -17.87 -9.60 -0.95
CA PRO A 557 -18.54 -10.18 0.23
C PRO A 557 -17.80 -11.42 0.77
N ALA A 558 -17.84 -11.62 2.09
CA ALA A 558 -17.11 -12.70 2.75
C ALA A 558 -17.87 -13.28 3.95
N ARG A 559 -17.60 -14.56 4.22
CA ARG A 559 -17.91 -15.19 5.50
C ARG A 559 -16.78 -14.87 6.47
N LEU A 560 -17.10 -14.17 7.55
CA LEU A 560 -16.15 -13.91 8.63
C LEU A 560 -16.18 -15.07 9.62
N VAL A 561 -15.18 -15.95 9.56
CA VAL A 561 -15.08 -17.15 10.41
C VAL A 561 -14.22 -16.80 11.62
N GLY A 562 -14.65 -17.21 12.82
CA GLY A 562 -13.87 -16.94 14.03
C GLY A 562 -14.17 -17.83 15.23
N VAL A 563 -13.20 -17.92 16.13
CA VAL A 563 -13.26 -18.68 17.38
C VAL A 563 -13.00 -17.73 18.54
N ILE A 564 -13.98 -17.59 19.42
CA ILE A 564 -13.86 -16.88 20.69
C ILE A 564 -13.23 -17.86 21.69
N VAL A 565 -12.07 -17.50 22.21
CA VAL A 565 -11.30 -18.29 23.18
C VAL A 565 -11.57 -17.73 24.58
N LEU A 566 -12.07 -18.59 25.46
CA LEU A 566 -12.35 -18.22 26.85
C LEU A 566 -11.07 -18.31 27.69
N PRO A 567 -10.87 -17.43 28.68
CA PRO A 567 -9.71 -17.49 29.56
C PRO A 567 -9.70 -18.80 30.36
N LYS A 568 -8.54 -19.48 30.37
CA LYS A 568 -8.32 -20.68 31.19
C LYS A 568 -7.98 -20.27 32.65
N PRO A 569 -8.40 -21.04 33.67
CA PRO A 569 -8.17 -20.69 35.08
C PRO A 569 -6.69 -20.51 35.46
N ASP A 570 -5.79 -21.23 34.78
CA ASP A 570 -4.36 -21.31 35.10
C ASP A 570 -3.46 -20.45 34.18
N ASP A 571 -4.05 -19.59 33.33
CA ASP A 571 -3.30 -18.79 32.35
C ASP A 571 -2.75 -17.47 32.94
N GLU A 572 -1.55 -17.06 32.53
CA GLU A 572 -0.91 -15.81 33.01
C GLU A 572 -1.70 -14.56 32.59
N LEU A 573 -2.46 -14.64 31.49
CA LEU A 573 -3.33 -13.58 30.93
C LEU A 573 -4.73 -13.52 31.58
N LYS A 574 -4.78 -13.69 32.91
CA LYS A 574 -6.00 -13.80 33.74
C LYS A 574 -7.19 -12.98 33.24
N GLY A 575 -8.16 -13.65 32.59
CA GLY A 575 -9.49 -13.11 32.33
C GLY A 575 -9.71 -12.38 31.00
N ILE A 576 -8.77 -12.44 30.05
CA ILE A 576 -8.94 -11.81 28.73
C ILE A 576 -9.64 -12.76 27.75
N LEU A 577 -10.66 -12.27 27.04
CA LEU A 577 -11.30 -13.00 25.94
C LEU A 577 -10.47 -12.85 24.67
N GLY A 578 -10.06 -13.96 24.07
CA GLY A 578 -9.38 -13.99 22.78
C GLY A 578 -10.35 -14.16 21.62
N LEU A 579 -9.96 -13.70 20.43
CA LEU A 579 -10.62 -14.00 19.18
C LEU A 579 -9.58 -14.25 18.09
N GLU A 580 -9.65 -15.42 17.47
CA GLU A 580 -8.99 -15.69 16.19
C GLU A 580 -10.01 -15.70 15.06
N TRP A 581 -9.70 -15.05 13.94
CA TRP A 581 -10.64 -14.93 12.83
C TRP A 581 -9.95 -14.69 11.47
N TYR A 582 -10.69 -14.96 10.40
CA TYR A 582 -10.28 -14.66 9.02
C TYR A 582 -11.51 -14.41 8.13
N PHE A 583 -11.30 -13.73 6.99
CA PHE A 583 -12.31 -13.60 5.94
C PHE A 583 -12.18 -14.74 4.93
N GLU A 584 -13.28 -15.41 4.65
CA GLU A 584 -13.40 -16.35 3.54
C GLU A 584 -14.28 -15.74 2.45
N ALA A 585 -13.67 -15.42 1.30
CA ALA A 585 -14.37 -14.79 0.19
C ALA A 585 -15.58 -15.62 -0.29
N LEU A 586 -16.65 -14.89 -0.63
CA LEU A 586 -17.88 -15.42 -1.22
C LEU A 586 -18.04 -14.89 -2.66
N PRO A 587 -18.86 -15.58 -3.49
CA PRO A 587 -19.32 -15.04 -4.76
C PRO A 587 -19.96 -13.66 -4.59
N TYR A 588 -19.82 -12.78 -5.59
CA TYR A 588 -20.28 -11.40 -5.53
C TYR A 588 -21.80 -11.25 -5.31
N GLU A 589 -22.58 -12.29 -5.62
CA GLU A 589 -24.04 -12.33 -5.47
C GLU A 589 -24.48 -12.63 -4.03
N GLN A 590 -23.55 -13.03 -3.16
CA GLN A 590 -23.85 -13.35 -1.76
C GLN A 590 -23.64 -12.14 -0.84
N GLN A 591 -24.26 -12.19 0.33
CA GLN A 591 -24.03 -11.19 1.39
C GLN A 591 -23.00 -11.70 2.39
N SER A 592 -22.24 -10.76 2.95
CA SER A 592 -21.32 -11.06 4.04
C SER A 592 -22.07 -11.46 5.31
N TYR A 593 -21.53 -12.38 6.08
CA TYR A 593 -22.09 -12.79 7.37
C TYR A 593 -21.01 -13.27 8.34
N VAL A 594 -21.34 -13.30 9.63
CA VAL A 594 -20.41 -13.68 10.71
C VAL A 594 -20.71 -15.08 11.21
N ASP A 595 -19.71 -15.96 11.10
CA ASP A 595 -19.74 -17.35 11.53
C ASP A 595 -18.75 -17.56 12.69
N PHE A 596 -19.14 -17.05 13.86
CA PHE A 596 -18.39 -17.21 15.09
C PHE A 596 -18.90 -18.40 15.93
N ARG A 597 -17.96 -19.03 16.63
CA ARG A 597 -18.20 -20.06 17.65
C ARG A 597 -17.32 -19.83 18.87
N ILE A 598 -17.67 -20.45 19.99
CA ILE A 598 -16.82 -20.53 21.18
C ILE A 598 -16.00 -21.81 21.11
N GLY A 599 -14.72 -21.76 21.47
CA GLY A 599 -13.82 -22.90 21.47
C GLY A 599 -12.71 -22.78 22.51
N GLU A 600 -12.04 -23.91 22.79
CA GLU A 600 -10.98 -23.97 23.80
C GLU A 600 -9.63 -23.46 23.28
N ASP A 601 -9.37 -23.56 21.97
CA ASP A 601 -8.21 -23.00 21.29
C ASP A 601 -8.57 -22.49 19.88
N GLY A 602 -7.96 -21.37 19.47
CA GLY A 602 -7.85 -20.97 18.07
C GLY A 602 -6.53 -21.48 17.52
N HIS A 603 -6.56 -22.38 16.53
CA HIS A 603 -5.36 -22.94 15.89
C HIS A 603 -5.29 -22.53 14.42
N PHE A 604 -5.76 -21.33 14.06
CA PHE A 604 -5.79 -20.92 12.65
C PHE A 604 -4.41 -20.50 12.15
N MET A 605 -3.63 -19.81 12.99
CA MET A 605 -2.35 -19.22 12.60
C MET A 605 -1.30 -20.26 12.17
N GLY A 606 -1.33 -21.47 12.74
CA GLY A 606 -0.39 -22.57 12.42
C GLY A 606 -0.85 -23.51 11.30
N ASP A 607 -2.07 -23.34 10.77
CA ASP A 607 -2.61 -24.23 9.75
C ASP A 607 -2.23 -23.76 8.34
N SER A 608 -1.11 -24.27 7.85
CA SER A 608 -0.64 -23.98 6.48
C SER A 608 -1.59 -24.50 5.39
N SER A 609 -2.37 -25.55 5.69
CA SER A 609 -3.36 -26.10 4.75
C SER A 609 -4.57 -25.18 4.61
N LEU A 610 -4.98 -24.54 5.70
CA LEU A 610 -6.02 -23.52 5.73
C LEU A 610 -5.64 -22.32 4.87
N HIS A 611 -4.43 -21.77 5.05
CA HIS A 611 -3.93 -20.64 4.24
C HIS A 611 -3.98 -20.95 2.75
N SER A 612 -3.43 -22.10 2.32
CA SER A 612 -3.45 -22.50 0.91
C SER A 612 -4.87 -22.64 0.35
N ARG A 613 -5.80 -23.21 1.13
CA ARG A 613 -7.20 -23.35 0.74
C ARG A 613 -7.89 -21.99 0.57
N LEU A 614 -7.68 -21.07 1.50
CA LEU A 614 -8.29 -19.74 1.47
C LEU A 614 -7.73 -18.90 0.31
N ASP A 615 -6.41 -18.92 0.09
CA ASP A 615 -5.80 -18.22 -1.04
C ASP A 615 -6.30 -18.76 -2.39
N LYS A 616 -6.35 -20.09 -2.56
CA LYS A 616 -6.91 -20.69 -3.79
C LYS A 616 -8.34 -20.24 -4.04
N ARG A 617 -9.17 -20.21 -2.99
CA ARG A 617 -10.56 -19.74 -3.08
C ARG A 617 -10.62 -18.25 -3.43
N LEU A 618 -9.88 -17.41 -2.72
CA LEU A 618 -9.83 -15.97 -2.95
C LEU A 618 -9.42 -15.66 -4.40
N LEU A 619 -8.33 -16.26 -4.88
CA LEU A 619 -7.83 -16.06 -6.25
C LEU A 619 -8.79 -16.59 -7.32
N SER A 620 -9.56 -17.65 -7.02
CA SER A 620 -10.59 -18.13 -7.94
C SER A 620 -11.79 -17.20 -8.06
N LEU A 621 -12.10 -16.46 -6.98
CA LEU A 621 -13.24 -15.55 -6.91
C LEU A 621 -12.88 -14.10 -7.24
N ARG A 622 -11.59 -13.74 -7.20
CA ARG A 622 -11.03 -12.39 -7.43
C ARG A 622 -9.83 -12.44 -8.39
N PRO A 623 -9.99 -12.98 -9.62
CA PRO A 623 -8.89 -13.10 -10.58
C PRO A 623 -8.21 -11.76 -10.91
N GLU A 624 -8.96 -10.65 -10.91
CA GLU A 624 -8.49 -9.29 -11.19
C GLU A 624 -7.45 -8.78 -10.19
N ALA A 625 -7.47 -9.28 -8.95
CA ALA A 625 -6.56 -8.88 -7.87
C ALA A 625 -5.46 -9.91 -7.60
N ALA A 626 -5.37 -10.98 -8.41
CA ALA A 626 -4.56 -12.16 -8.13
C ALA A 626 -3.04 -11.88 -8.01
N ARG A 627 -2.57 -10.74 -8.49
CA ARG A 627 -1.16 -10.33 -8.40
C ARG A 627 -0.74 -9.85 -7.01
N TRP A 628 -1.67 -9.35 -6.20
CA TRP A 628 -1.32 -8.66 -4.96
C TRP A 628 -2.17 -9.10 -3.76
N ILE A 629 -3.41 -9.56 -3.97
CA ILE A 629 -4.32 -9.90 -2.87
C ILE A 629 -3.89 -11.19 -2.15
N ARG A 630 -4.12 -11.25 -0.84
CA ARG A 630 -3.82 -12.38 0.03
C ARG A 630 -4.86 -12.53 1.12
N THR A 631 -5.03 -13.76 1.58
CA THR A 631 -5.76 -14.04 2.82
C THR A 631 -4.95 -13.60 4.03
N SER A 632 -5.61 -13.05 5.04
CA SER A 632 -5.01 -12.80 6.35
C SER A 632 -5.79 -13.51 7.45
N ILE A 633 -5.06 -14.10 8.40
CA ILE A 633 -5.59 -14.64 9.64
C ILE A 633 -5.19 -13.68 10.76
N HIS A 634 -6.13 -13.41 11.67
CA HIS A 634 -5.98 -12.42 12.71
C HIS A 634 -6.19 -13.06 14.08
N SER A 635 -5.43 -12.62 15.07
CA SER A 635 -5.62 -12.91 16.49
C SER A 635 -5.68 -11.59 17.26
N ALA A 636 -6.67 -11.43 18.13
CA ALA A 636 -6.90 -10.20 18.88
C ALA A 636 -7.64 -10.44 20.20
N ILE A 637 -7.58 -9.44 21.09
CA ILE A 637 -8.47 -9.38 22.26
C ILE A 637 -9.88 -9.03 21.80
N LEU A 638 -10.88 -9.75 22.30
CA LEU A 638 -12.29 -9.50 22.01
C LEU A 638 -12.82 -8.27 22.80
N ASP A 639 -12.72 -7.08 22.21
CA ASP A 639 -13.20 -5.81 22.78
C ASP A 639 -14.51 -5.33 22.13
N VAL A 640 -15.60 -6.05 22.36
CA VAL A 640 -16.93 -5.78 21.78
C VAL A 640 -17.89 -5.06 22.74
N PHE A 641 -17.40 -4.64 23.92
CA PHE A 641 -18.24 -4.14 25.01
C PHE A 641 -18.40 -2.62 25.03
N LYS A 642 -17.64 -1.90 24.18
CA LYS A 642 -17.74 -0.45 24.04
C LYS A 642 -18.97 -0.05 23.21
N PRO A 643 -19.50 1.17 23.37
CA PRO A 643 -20.61 1.67 22.57
C PRO A 643 -20.26 1.90 21.10
N THR A 644 -18.95 1.96 20.76
CA THR A 644 -18.43 2.22 19.41
C THR A 644 -17.61 1.07 18.83
N SER A 645 -17.79 -0.15 19.32
CA SER A 645 -16.95 -1.29 18.94
C SER A 645 -17.00 -1.60 17.44
N ALA A 646 -18.14 -1.45 16.76
CA ALA A 646 -18.22 -1.69 15.32
C ALA A 646 -17.48 -0.59 14.51
N THR A 647 -17.61 0.67 14.93
CA THR A 647 -16.88 1.82 14.36
C THR A 647 -15.38 1.63 14.49
N GLU A 648 -14.90 1.23 15.68
CA GLU A 648 -13.47 1.00 15.89
C GLU A 648 -12.94 -0.12 14.99
N LEU A 649 -13.69 -1.22 14.82
CA LEU A 649 -13.31 -2.32 13.92
C LEU A 649 -13.32 -1.88 12.44
N ALA A 650 -14.38 -1.21 11.99
CA ALA A 650 -14.50 -0.74 10.61
C ALA A 650 -13.39 0.24 10.24
N TYR A 651 -13.08 1.21 11.11
CA TYR A 651 -11.99 2.15 10.90
C TYR A 651 -10.62 1.49 11.00
N LYS A 652 -10.45 0.46 11.84
CA LYS A 652 -9.20 -0.33 11.88
C LYS A 652 -8.96 -1.04 10.56
N TRP A 653 -9.96 -1.74 10.02
CA TRP A 653 -9.83 -2.40 8.71
C TRP A 653 -9.57 -1.39 7.58
N LEU A 654 -10.28 -0.27 7.58
CA LEU A 654 -10.05 0.81 6.60
C LEU A 654 -8.64 1.39 6.73
N TRP A 655 -8.16 1.64 7.95
CA TRP A 655 -6.81 2.13 8.19
C TRP A 655 -5.75 1.14 7.71
N ASP A 656 -5.92 -0.15 8.00
CA ASP A 656 -4.98 -1.20 7.59
C ASP A 656 -4.90 -1.31 6.06
N ASP A 657 -6.03 -1.22 5.36
CA ASP A 657 -6.05 -1.18 3.89
C ASP A 657 -5.38 0.08 3.33
N LEU A 658 -5.76 1.26 3.83
CA LEU A 658 -5.18 2.53 3.36
C LEU A 658 -3.69 2.62 3.66
N LYS A 659 -3.22 1.99 4.75
CA LYS A 659 -1.80 1.96 5.11
C LYS A 659 -0.99 1.16 4.10
N ARG A 660 -1.53 0.04 3.60
CA ARG A 660 -0.88 -0.77 2.55
C ARG A 660 -0.67 0.03 1.27
N VAL A 661 -1.64 0.85 0.89
CA VAL A 661 -1.57 1.71 -0.31
C VAL A 661 -0.99 3.10 -0.04
N SER A 662 -0.37 3.30 1.13
CA SER A 662 0.30 4.54 1.53
C SER A 662 -0.59 5.80 1.53
N TRP A 663 -1.87 5.65 1.84
CA TRP A 663 -2.85 6.73 1.97
C TRP A 663 -3.10 7.21 3.41
N VAL A 664 -2.46 6.57 4.40
CA VAL A 664 -2.41 7.01 5.81
C VAL A 664 -1.00 6.86 6.37
N ASP A 665 -0.67 7.63 7.40
CA ASP A 665 0.61 7.53 8.13
C ASP A 665 0.39 7.49 9.65
N GLY A 666 1.32 6.86 10.36
CA GLY A 666 1.32 6.70 11.80
C GLY A 666 0.44 5.54 12.30
N LEU A 667 -0.21 5.77 13.44
CA LEU A 667 -1.12 4.83 14.09
C LEU A 667 -2.52 5.43 14.14
N LEU A 668 -3.54 4.59 13.99
CA LEU A 668 -4.93 4.99 14.12
C LEU A 668 -5.25 5.53 15.53
N GLY A 669 -4.59 4.96 16.55
CA GLY A 669 -4.84 5.28 17.96
C GLY A 669 -6.22 4.80 18.45
N ASN A 670 -6.44 4.96 19.76
CA ASN A 670 -7.77 4.81 20.34
C ASN A 670 -8.60 6.06 20.03
N ALA A 671 -9.90 5.90 19.76
CA ALA A 671 -10.79 7.05 19.60
C ALA A 671 -10.64 8.03 20.78
N PRO A 672 -10.59 9.35 20.54
CA PRO A 672 -10.59 10.33 21.61
C PRO A 672 -11.87 10.18 22.43
N LEU A 673 -11.71 9.74 23.68
CA LEU A 673 -12.80 9.53 24.65
C LEU A 673 -13.61 10.80 24.88
#